data_AF-A0A937N5L6-F1
#
_entry.id   AF-A0A937N5L6-F1
#
_cell.length_a   1.000
_cell.length_b   1.000
_cell.length_c   1.000
_cell.angle_alpha   90.00
_cell.angle_beta   90.00
_cell.angle_gamma   90.00
#
_symmetry.space_group_name_H-M   'P 1'
#
loop_
_entity.id
_entity.type
_entity.pdbx_description
1 polymer ?
#
loop_
_entity_poly.entity_id
_entity_poly.type
_entity_poly.pdbx_seq_one_letter_code
_entity_poly.pdbx_strand_id
1 'polypeptide(L)'
;MKACLKFVVAFGAAFVLQAGAEGADYFVNKRGNDANDGAGRATAFLTIQKGVNALKPGDTLTIGPGEYFENVHRANLGSQDVGTVIRAEIPGTAVLRGDVPAPEFKKIDGYRFIYAAPFDQEPKAVLEHNKLHTFFPKANVAELEFDPGFFHYDADSKTLYISNPDLSDPDQCRYTVSVEAKQGLELRHPQRLTIEGLAATGFDWGMLLVTPVSCVVRDCVCFMNVGGIMLQPPDGVGGKECGANNFVENCVCYGNTFAGIVRYAAKNDVIRNCYTYKNVRETDEHFGIMHYGGMTGPLLIKNNISWGHNFNFSVKPVHQERLENCVGLGYIRIRDAHMIHNLIGGGNEYDRSSSTAPAHNILFLREKELDKDFEFADPDNLDFRLQPDSRFRGTAPDGTDGGPYPYEANIFYVSPVGDDRADGLSMRKPWRTLARAIKDLRPGDTLYLAEGKYAAAPWNKAGGGETPIRILGRGRGTVIITGKLTLTGGAGIVFERLNFAHGAALADSRDLTFKNCTFFSTTGGLNADKVNDLKIKHSVFAGAQLLLTETEAVTLTGNIYANADKPAVRLDSAGAIRYSDYNNYQDTAHSWVVDGAAWSFADVQQRHHDRYSQTLEPEFIVAHGVPRLLNESPFKSTGPNSTALGIHQEYDPAPETLSLVGPFLHSTSDTSANIEWWTSRPAVFSLAWGETPDTRNVLGRFTGSARFNTYSLTGLEPDRTYYFKIVSADASNRQRGVTLPVLRPENAVVSFKTAAAPAEPRIYHVAPDGNDANSGLSREQAFRTICRAADRVGPGDTVMIASGDYNETVRIRAAGTKERPITFRCVKGEKAVHRGENLPRSFEVILKPDVRFDGLYFRGQSFWREGFVVRQSPRVQITRCLNTMVSASDSPEMLVRNCVLHGGWTSVALSRCPDSRVENNVFIMTILRQLTCDAPTVVRGNIFCECVRNKTHQTLLQLSSKVKESNNCFYLRWPEDEKLAINNRTLPEYRARTGSDAFTANPMLPGTPGRVQGWQRSSDKDFDEFFTTNPELILRGIGLQPEAF
;
A
#
# COMPACT_ATOMS: atom_id res chain seq x y z
N MET A 1 0.82 -76.49 7.98
CA MET A 1 0.16 -77.68 8.57
C MET A 1 -0.83 -77.22 9.64
N LYS A 2 -1.62 -78.17 10.17
CA LYS A 2 -2.61 -78.07 11.28
C LYS A 2 -2.13 -77.16 12.45
N ALA A 3 -3.01 -76.57 13.28
CA ALA A 3 -4.40 -76.97 13.57
C ALA A 3 -5.35 -75.80 13.95
N CYS A 4 -6.66 -76.05 13.81
CA CYS A 4 -7.73 -75.39 14.58
C CYS A 4 -7.73 -75.95 16.03
N LEU A 5 -8.55 -75.58 17.01
CA LEU A 5 -9.86 -74.91 17.05
C LEU A 5 -10.15 -74.53 18.53
N LYS A 6 -10.96 -73.48 18.82
CA LYS A 6 -12.01 -73.57 19.87
C LYS A 6 -12.97 -72.36 19.94
N PHE A 7 -14.22 -72.65 19.56
CA PHE A 7 -15.51 -72.11 20.07
C PHE A 7 -15.95 -70.65 19.85
N VAL A 8 -17.27 -70.54 19.69
CA VAL A 8 -18.05 -69.33 19.35
C VAL A 8 -19.26 -69.23 20.30
N VAL A 9 -19.37 -68.13 21.03
CA VAL A 9 -20.59 -67.55 21.67
C VAL A 9 -20.25 -66.07 21.93
N ALA A 10 -20.98 -65.05 21.48
CA ALA A 10 -22.06 -64.92 20.49
C ALA A 10 -21.74 -63.64 19.63
N PHE A 11 -22.61 -62.78 19.10
CA PHE A 11 -24.08 -62.60 19.06
C PHE A 11 -24.43 -61.95 17.70
N GLY A 12 -25.69 -62.04 17.25
CA GLY A 12 -26.15 -61.41 16.00
C GLY A 12 -26.80 -60.03 16.17
N ALA A 13 -27.13 -59.41 15.02
CA ALA A 13 -27.96 -58.20 14.84
C ALA A 13 -27.39 -56.83 15.29
N ALA A 14 -26.60 -56.19 14.42
CA ALA A 14 -26.57 -54.73 14.26
C ALA A 14 -25.97 -54.29 12.90
N PHE A 15 -26.43 -54.82 11.76
CA PHE A 15 -26.10 -54.24 10.45
C PHE A 15 -26.97 -53.00 10.20
N VAL A 16 -26.77 -51.97 11.03
CA VAL A 16 -27.32 -50.64 10.78
C VAL A 16 -26.52 -50.06 9.62
N LEU A 17 -27.18 -49.91 8.48
CA LEU A 17 -26.76 -48.97 7.46
C LEU A 17 -26.78 -47.58 8.10
N GLN A 18 -25.63 -47.09 8.57
CA GLN A 18 -25.43 -45.66 8.76
C GLN A 18 -25.45 -45.03 7.37
N ALA A 19 -26.65 -44.67 6.93
CA ALA A 19 -26.80 -43.52 6.04
C ALA A 19 -26.11 -42.35 6.76
N GLY A 20 -24.97 -41.90 6.22
CA GLY A 20 -24.36 -40.67 6.68
C GLY A 20 -25.38 -39.56 6.50
N ALA A 21 -25.71 -38.84 7.58
CA ALA A 21 -26.62 -37.73 7.49
C ALA A 21 -25.98 -36.65 6.62
N GLU A 22 -26.52 -36.43 5.42
CA GLU A 22 -26.23 -35.23 4.64
C GLU A 22 -26.64 -34.02 5.49
N GLY A 23 -25.73 -33.05 5.63
CA GLY A 23 -26.03 -31.78 6.27
C GLY A 23 -27.00 -30.96 5.42
N ALA A 24 -27.66 -29.99 6.05
CA ALA A 24 -28.61 -29.13 5.36
C ALA A 24 -27.88 -28.18 4.38
N ASP A 25 -28.37 -28.07 3.16
CA ASP A 25 -28.05 -26.97 2.25
C ASP A 25 -28.90 -25.75 2.63
N TYR A 26 -28.25 -24.61 2.87
CA TYR A 26 -28.87 -23.29 3.02
C TYR A 26 -28.42 -22.36 1.91
N PHE A 27 -29.29 -21.43 1.53
CA PHE A 27 -29.07 -20.45 0.47
C PHE A 27 -29.22 -19.02 0.99
N VAL A 28 -28.34 -18.13 0.53
CA VAL A 28 -28.43 -16.67 0.69
C VAL A 28 -28.40 -16.03 -0.69
N ASN A 29 -29.32 -15.12 -1.01
CA ASN A 29 -29.20 -14.28 -2.21
C ASN A 29 -29.95 -12.95 -2.08
N LYS A 30 -29.65 -11.97 -2.96
CA LYS A 30 -30.24 -10.63 -2.94
C LYS A 30 -31.73 -10.53 -3.34
N ARG A 31 -32.41 -11.64 -3.67
CA ARG A 31 -33.88 -11.76 -3.79
C ARG A 31 -34.51 -12.49 -2.58
N GLY A 32 -33.71 -12.97 -1.64
CA GLY A 32 -34.15 -13.69 -0.43
C GLY A 32 -34.78 -12.81 0.64
N ASN A 33 -35.16 -13.44 1.76
CA ASN A 33 -35.73 -12.78 2.93
C ASN A 33 -35.32 -13.56 4.20
N ASP A 34 -34.85 -12.87 5.24
CA ASP A 34 -34.41 -13.49 6.50
C ASP A 34 -35.57 -14.08 7.34
N ALA A 35 -36.82 -13.87 6.93
CA ALA A 35 -37.99 -14.58 7.44
C ALA A 35 -38.19 -15.98 6.83
N ASN A 36 -37.50 -16.32 5.74
CA ASN A 36 -37.58 -17.63 5.10
C ASN A 36 -36.82 -18.72 5.89
N ASP A 37 -36.90 -19.97 5.42
CA ASP A 37 -36.17 -21.13 5.97
C ASP A 37 -34.73 -21.29 5.45
N GLY A 38 -34.40 -20.68 4.31
CA GLY A 38 -33.12 -20.82 3.63
C GLY A 38 -32.94 -22.10 2.81
N ALA A 39 -33.91 -23.02 2.80
CA ALA A 39 -33.73 -24.40 2.33
C ALA A 39 -33.64 -24.56 0.79
N GLY A 40 -33.86 -23.49 0.02
CA GLY A 40 -33.69 -23.48 -1.43
C GLY A 40 -33.49 -22.07 -1.97
N ARG A 41 -33.02 -21.93 -3.21
CA ARG A 41 -32.78 -20.61 -3.85
C ARG A 41 -33.99 -19.67 -3.84
N ALA A 42 -35.21 -20.23 -3.92
CA ALA A 42 -36.46 -19.48 -3.88
C ALA A 42 -36.90 -19.09 -2.46
N THR A 43 -36.46 -19.82 -1.42
CA THR A 43 -36.69 -19.53 0.00
C THR A 43 -35.41 -19.09 0.70
N ALA A 44 -34.45 -18.53 -0.05
CA ALA A 44 -33.16 -18.12 0.48
C ALA A 44 -33.29 -17.02 1.54
N PHE A 45 -32.32 -16.97 2.45
CA PHE A 45 -32.10 -15.80 3.31
C PHE A 45 -31.62 -14.60 2.48
N LEU A 46 -31.76 -13.39 3.03
CA LEU A 46 -31.27 -12.15 2.42
C LEU A 46 -29.83 -11.83 2.87
N THR A 47 -29.50 -12.08 4.14
CA THR A 47 -28.21 -11.76 4.74
C THR A 47 -27.31 -12.97 4.94
N ILE A 48 -26.02 -12.80 4.73
CA ILE A 48 -25.00 -13.83 5.00
C ILE A 48 -24.98 -14.16 6.50
N GLN A 49 -25.13 -13.15 7.36
CA GLN A 49 -25.18 -13.34 8.80
C GLN A 49 -26.35 -14.23 9.25
N LYS A 50 -27.53 -14.16 8.61
CA LYS A 50 -28.65 -15.08 8.86
C LYS A 50 -28.28 -16.51 8.43
N GLY A 51 -27.71 -16.69 7.24
CA GLY A 51 -27.27 -17.99 6.74
C GLY A 51 -26.22 -18.66 7.64
N VAL A 52 -25.16 -17.93 8.00
CA VAL A 52 -24.10 -18.43 8.91
C VAL A 52 -24.65 -18.75 10.30
N ASN A 53 -25.74 -18.08 10.72
CA ASN A 53 -26.37 -18.39 12.00
C ASN A 53 -27.21 -19.68 12.00
N ALA A 54 -27.70 -20.13 10.84
CA ALA A 54 -28.49 -21.35 10.68
C ALA A 54 -27.64 -22.64 10.67
N LEU A 55 -26.37 -22.54 10.24
CA LEU A 55 -25.43 -23.66 10.10
C LEU A 55 -25.19 -24.44 11.40
N LYS A 56 -25.20 -25.76 11.27
CA LYS A 56 -24.73 -26.77 12.22
C LYS A 56 -23.52 -27.53 11.61
N PRO A 57 -22.75 -28.31 12.40
CA PRO A 57 -21.67 -29.13 11.87
C PRO A 57 -22.19 -30.14 10.84
N GLY A 58 -21.71 -30.02 9.59
CA GLY A 58 -22.19 -30.81 8.44
C GLY A 58 -22.90 -30.00 7.35
N ASP A 59 -23.49 -28.85 7.72
CA ASP A 59 -24.32 -28.06 6.81
C ASP A 59 -23.46 -27.28 5.79
N THR A 60 -24.08 -26.90 4.67
CA THR A 60 -23.46 -26.09 3.61
C THR A 60 -24.25 -24.81 3.38
N LEU A 61 -23.58 -23.65 3.40
CA LEU A 61 -24.15 -22.37 3.01
C LEU A 61 -23.68 -21.97 1.62
N THR A 62 -24.62 -21.80 0.69
CA THR A 62 -24.36 -21.36 -0.69
C THR A 62 -24.85 -19.92 -0.89
N ILE A 63 -23.94 -19.00 -1.17
CA ILE A 63 -24.19 -17.56 -1.26
C ILE A 63 -24.20 -17.12 -2.73
N GLY A 64 -25.35 -16.70 -3.22
CA GLY A 64 -25.55 -16.25 -4.60
C GLY A 64 -24.94 -14.87 -4.89
N PRO A 65 -24.75 -14.50 -6.18
CA PRO A 65 -24.05 -13.28 -6.57
C PRO A 65 -24.63 -11.97 -6.03
N GLY A 66 -23.75 -11.05 -5.62
CA GLY A 66 -24.06 -9.68 -5.22
C GLY A 66 -23.09 -9.09 -4.19
N GLU A 67 -23.26 -7.79 -3.92
CA GLU A 67 -22.58 -7.11 -2.82
C GLU A 67 -23.43 -7.17 -1.53
N TYR A 68 -22.78 -7.42 -0.40
CA TYR A 68 -23.36 -7.65 0.92
C TYR A 68 -22.68 -6.73 1.94
N PHE A 69 -23.36 -5.65 2.30
CA PHE A 69 -22.88 -4.65 3.26
C PHE A 69 -23.11 -5.17 4.69
N GLU A 70 -22.27 -6.12 5.12
CA GLU A 70 -22.40 -6.91 6.34
C GLU A 70 -21.04 -7.15 7.01
N ASN A 71 -21.04 -7.21 8.35
CA ASN A 71 -19.95 -7.83 9.12
C ASN A 71 -20.45 -9.18 9.66
N VAL A 72 -19.99 -10.28 9.10
CA VAL A 72 -20.47 -11.62 9.44
C VAL A 72 -19.60 -12.19 10.55
N HIS A 73 -20.20 -12.58 11.67
CA HIS A 73 -19.48 -13.13 12.81
C HIS A 73 -20.14 -14.40 13.37
N ARG A 74 -19.32 -15.35 13.84
CA ARG A 74 -19.77 -16.55 14.55
C ARG A 74 -18.66 -17.15 15.42
N ALA A 75 -19.03 -17.68 16.58
CA ALA A 75 -18.15 -18.51 17.42
C ALA A 75 -18.55 -19.99 17.33
N ASN A 76 -17.56 -20.88 17.50
CA ASN A 76 -17.73 -22.34 17.62
C ASN A 76 -18.52 -22.98 16.46
N LEU A 77 -18.16 -22.64 15.22
CA LEU A 77 -18.78 -23.19 14.01
C LEU A 77 -18.06 -24.46 13.53
N GLY A 78 -18.82 -25.51 13.23
CA GLY A 78 -18.31 -26.82 12.80
C GLY A 78 -17.87 -27.73 13.94
N SER A 79 -17.28 -28.88 13.61
CA SER A 79 -16.66 -29.83 14.57
C SER A 79 -15.49 -30.55 13.91
N GLN A 80 -14.70 -31.33 14.66
CA GLN A 80 -13.60 -32.10 14.05
C GLN A 80 -14.10 -33.33 13.27
N ASP A 81 -15.28 -33.86 13.61
CA ASP A 81 -15.79 -35.13 13.07
C ASP A 81 -16.36 -35.00 11.64
N VAL A 82 -16.99 -33.85 11.35
CA VAL A 82 -17.74 -33.60 10.12
C VAL A 82 -17.45 -32.21 9.58
N GLY A 83 -17.22 -32.11 8.27
CA GLY A 83 -16.90 -30.84 7.60
C GLY A 83 -18.12 -29.94 7.44
N THR A 84 -17.93 -28.62 7.51
CA THR A 84 -18.98 -27.61 7.29
C THR A 84 -18.51 -26.68 6.16
N VAL A 85 -19.41 -26.12 5.36
CA VAL A 85 -19.02 -25.30 4.18
C VAL A 85 -19.73 -23.96 4.15
N ILE A 86 -19.00 -22.89 3.82
CA ILE A 86 -19.53 -21.61 3.38
C ILE A 86 -18.90 -21.33 2.00
N ARG A 87 -19.72 -21.26 0.95
CA ARG A 87 -19.24 -21.04 -0.44
C ARG A 87 -20.01 -19.94 -1.14
N ALA A 88 -19.35 -19.22 -2.05
CA ALA A 88 -20.05 -18.55 -3.14
C ALA A 88 -20.65 -19.58 -4.10
N GLU A 89 -21.80 -19.27 -4.70
CA GLU A 89 -22.38 -20.05 -5.80
C GLU A 89 -21.52 -19.98 -7.07
N ILE A 90 -20.89 -18.81 -7.29
CA ILE A 90 -19.90 -18.58 -8.35
C ILE A 90 -18.71 -17.84 -7.69
N PRO A 91 -17.49 -18.43 -7.68
CA PRO A 91 -16.33 -17.82 -7.04
C PRO A 91 -16.05 -16.38 -7.49
N GLY A 92 -15.78 -15.50 -6.52
CA GLY A 92 -15.52 -14.08 -6.71
C GLY A 92 -16.76 -13.20 -6.94
N THR A 93 -17.99 -13.73 -6.77
CA THR A 93 -19.24 -12.97 -7.03
C THR A 93 -20.06 -12.64 -5.79
N ALA A 94 -19.79 -13.26 -4.65
CA ALA A 94 -20.36 -12.92 -3.35
C ALA A 94 -19.38 -12.03 -2.59
N VAL A 95 -19.61 -10.71 -2.62
CA VAL A 95 -18.68 -9.70 -2.13
C VAL A 95 -19.19 -9.10 -0.82
N LEU A 96 -18.49 -9.31 0.29
CA LEU A 96 -18.73 -8.61 1.55
C LEU A 96 -18.11 -7.20 1.48
N ARG A 97 -18.81 -6.19 1.99
CA ARG A 97 -18.38 -4.77 1.90
C ARG A 97 -18.50 -4.02 3.23
N GLY A 98 -17.37 -3.52 3.72
CA GLY A 98 -17.26 -2.50 4.78
C GLY A 98 -17.15 -1.07 4.22
N ASP A 99 -17.09 -0.95 2.89
CA ASP A 99 -17.08 0.29 2.15
C ASP A 99 -18.42 0.60 1.46
N VAL A 100 -18.67 1.89 1.25
CA VAL A 100 -19.81 2.40 0.46
C VAL A 100 -19.29 3.19 -0.75
N PRO A 101 -20.08 3.34 -1.84
CA PRO A 101 -19.73 4.24 -2.94
C PRO A 101 -19.41 5.65 -2.42
N ALA A 102 -18.34 6.24 -2.94
CA ALA A 102 -17.97 7.62 -2.59
C ALA A 102 -18.90 8.64 -3.28
N PRO A 103 -19.09 9.82 -2.68
CA PRO A 103 -19.81 10.93 -3.32
C PRO A 103 -18.98 11.59 -4.44
N GLU A 104 -19.64 12.42 -5.26
CA GLU A 104 -18.99 13.24 -6.30
C GLU A 104 -18.20 14.40 -5.67
N PHE A 105 -16.87 14.38 -5.77
CA PHE A 105 -15.99 15.38 -5.18
C PHE A 105 -15.81 16.63 -6.06
N LYS A 106 -15.98 17.83 -5.48
CA LYS A 106 -15.92 19.13 -6.17
C LYS A 106 -14.75 19.97 -5.66
N LYS A 107 -14.04 20.63 -6.57
CA LYS A 107 -12.82 21.41 -6.27
C LYS A 107 -13.14 22.56 -5.31
N ILE A 108 -12.26 22.82 -4.35
CA ILE A 108 -12.44 23.86 -3.33
C ILE A 108 -11.60 25.08 -3.66
N ASP A 109 -12.26 26.24 -3.76
CA ASP A 109 -11.61 27.53 -4.05
C ASP A 109 -10.52 27.87 -3.03
N GLY A 110 -9.41 28.45 -3.52
CA GLY A 110 -8.24 28.81 -2.71
C GLY A 110 -7.23 27.68 -2.52
N TYR A 111 -7.58 26.43 -2.83
CA TYR A 111 -6.68 25.29 -2.84
C TYR A 111 -6.38 24.81 -4.27
N ARG A 112 -5.28 24.08 -4.48
CA ARG A 112 -4.91 23.54 -5.80
C ARG A 112 -5.42 22.11 -5.99
N PHE A 113 -5.29 21.28 -4.96
CA PHE A 113 -5.46 19.83 -5.04
C PHE A 113 -6.56 19.29 -4.10
N ILE A 114 -7.34 20.18 -3.46
CA ILE A 114 -8.39 19.77 -2.52
C ILE A 114 -9.76 19.77 -3.21
N TYR A 115 -10.48 18.67 -3.02
CA TYR A 115 -11.84 18.46 -3.49
C TYR A 115 -12.68 17.97 -2.30
N ALA A 116 -13.95 18.33 -2.22
CA ALA A 116 -14.82 17.91 -1.13
C ALA A 116 -16.24 17.56 -1.58
N ALA A 117 -16.95 16.84 -0.71
CA ALA A 117 -18.34 16.46 -0.90
C ALA A 117 -19.05 16.28 0.46
N PRO A 118 -20.39 16.46 0.52
CA PRO A 118 -21.19 16.04 1.67
C PRO A 118 -21.12 14.53 1.87
N PHE A 119 -20.98 14.08 3.12
CA PHE A 119 -20.95 12.66 3.46
C PHE A 119 -21.48 12.43 4.88
N ASP A 120 -22.62 11.75 5.02
CA ASP A 120 -23.35 11.62 6.30
C ASP A 120 -22.78 10.62 7.32
N GLN A 121 -21.78 9.82 6.93
CA GLN A 121 -21.20 8.74 7.74
C GLN A 121 -19.78 9.10 8.17
N GLU A 122 -19.30 8.55 9.30
CA GLU A 122 -17.93 8.81 9.76
C GLU A 122 -16.92 7.91 8.98
N PRO A 123 -16.06 8.47 8.12
CA PRO A 123 -15.17 7.69 7.27
C PRO A 123 -13.93 7.21 8.04
N LYS A 124 -13.59 5.93 7.87
CA LYS A 124 -12.38 5.30 8.43
C LYS A 124 -11.22 5.37 7.44
N ALA A 125 -11.52 5.19 6.15
CA ALA A 125 -10.58 5.39 5.04
C ALA A 125 -11.31 5.75 3.74
N VAL A 126 -10.65 6.47 2.83
CA VAL A 126 -11.09 6.58 1.43
C VAL A 126 -10.21 5.70 0.56
N LEU A 127 -10.82 4.89 -0.30
CA LEU A 127 -10.21 3.82 -1.07
C LEU A 127 -10.21 4.22 -2.54
N GLU A 128 -9.03 4.50 -3.11
CA GLU A 128 -8.82 4.87 -4.52
C GLU A 128 -8.43 3.60 -5.30
N HIS A 129 -9.32 3.14 -6.18
CA HIS A 129 -9.24 1.79 -6.75
C HIS A 129 -8.39 1.68 -8.02
N ASN A 130 -8.11 2.77 -8.74
CA ASN A 130 -7.35 2.75 -9.99
C ASN A 130 -5.85 2.54 -9.72
N LYS A 131 -5.31 3.09 -8.63
CA LYS A 131 -3.92 2.87 -8.20
C LYS A 131 -3.80 1.90 -7.01
N LEU A 132 -4.93 1.42 -6.48
CA LEU A 132 -5.05 0.56 -5.30
C LEU A 132 -4.42 1.22 -4.06
N HIS A 133 -4.91 2.42 -3.74
CA HIS A 133 -4.34 3.30 -2.73
C HIS A 133 -5.37 3.67 -1.66
N THR A 134 -4.93 3.73 -0.39
CA THR A 134 -5.81 4.04 0.75
C THR A 134 -5.42 5.36 1.39
N PHE A 135 -6.32 6.33 1.33
CA PHE A 135 -6.18 7.61 2.01
C PHE A 135 -6.49 7.44 3.50
N PHE A 136 -5.57 7.92 4.34
CA PHE A 136 -5.73 8.00 5.80
C PHE A 136 -6.16 9.41 6.24
N PRO A 137 -6.72 9.58 7.45
CA PRO A 137 -7.16 10.90 7.92
C PRO A 137 -6.01 11.84 8.26
N LYS A 138 -6.15 13.12 7.90
CA LYS A 138 -5.37 14.26 8.40
C LYS A 138 -6.14 15.05 9.45
N ALA A 139 -5.39 15.78 10.27
CA ALA A 139 -5.90 16.66 11.32
C ALA A 139 -6.85 17.78 10.83
N ASN A 140 -6.60 18.34 9.64
CA ASN A 140 -7.35 19.47 9.08
C ASN A 140 -7.26 19.44 7.53
N VAL A 141 -8.10 20.24 6.87
CA VAL A 141 -8.15 20.36 5.40
C VAL A 141 -6.81 20.82 4.80
N ALA A 142 -6.14 21.80 5.40
CA ALA A 142 -4.95 22.42 4.82
C ALA A 142 -3.76 21.45 4.67
N GLU A 143 -3.67 20.40 5.49
CA GLU A 143 -2.66 19.35 5.33
C GLU A 143 -2.75 18.63 3.96
N LEU A 144 -3.93 18.55 3.35
CA LEU A 144 -4.17 17.86 2.08
C LEU A 144 -3.57 18.61 0.87
N GLU A 145 -3.34 19.91 0.99
CA GLU A 145 -2.64 20.71 -0.02
C GLU A 145 -1.14 20.38 -0.01
N PHE A 146 -0.55 20.04 1.13
CA PHE A 146 0.90 19.84 1.27
C PHE A 146 1.35 18.36 1.33
N ASP A 147 0.45 17.46 1.73
CA ASP A 147 0.67 16.02 1.77
C ASP A 147 -0.52 15.30 1.11
N PRO A 148 -0.60 15.32 -0.23
CA PRO A 148 -1.66 14.69 -1.02
C PRO A 148 -1.56 13.15 -0.96
N GLY A 149 -2.68 12.45 -1.24
CA GLY A 149 -2.86 11.02 -1.00
C GLY A 149 -3.55 10.70 0.33
N PHE A 150 -4.32 11.65 0.86
CA PHE A 150 -4.96 11.56 2.17
C PHE A 150 -6.36 12.21 2.13
N PHE A 151 -7.14 12.06 3.21
CA PHE A 151 -8.44 12.71 3.38
C PHE A 151 -8.52 13.49 4.70
N HIS A 152 -9.51 14.37 4.81
CA HIS A 152 -9.95 14.97 6.07
C HIS A 152 -11.48 14.92 6.11
N TYR A 153 -12.05 14.69 7.29
CA TYR A 153 -13.50 14.71 7.48
C TYR A 153 -13.85 15.69 8.59
N ASP A 154 -14.64 16.70 8.21
CA ASP A 154 -15.24 17.64 9.14
C ASP A 154 -16.58 17.06 9.61
N ALA A 155 -16.63 16.63 10.87
CA ALA A 155 -17.81 16.03 11.47
C ALA A 155 -18.92 17.03 11.81
N ASP A 156 -18.60 18.31 11.96
CA ASP A 156 -19.58 19.36 12.28
C ASP A 156 -20.34 19.79 11.01
N SER A 157 -19.65 19.92 9.87
CA SER A 157 -20.28 20.20 8.57
C SER A 157 -20.65 18.95 7.75
N LYS A 158 -20.25 17.75 8.20
CA LYS A 158 -20.37 16.48 7.45
C LYS A 158 -19.74 16.52 6.06
N THR A 159 -18.55 17.12 5.97
CA THR A 159 -17.85 17.31 4.69
C THR A 159 -16.60 16.44 4.63
N LEU A 160 -16.51 15.57 3.62
CA LEU A 160 -15.35 14.75 3.31
C LEU A 160 -14.49 15.46 2.25
N TYR A 161 -13.24 15.77 2.60
CA TYR A 161 -12.22 16.40 1.76
C TYR A 161 -11.17 15.37 1.35
N ILE A 162 -10.74 15.37 0.09
CA ILE A 162 -9.68 14.50 -0.43
C ILE A 162 -8.64 15.30 -1.25
N SER A 163 -7.48 14.70 -1.46
CA SER A 163 -6.43 15.21 -2.35
C SER A 163 -5.64 14.04 -2.96
N ASN A 164 -5.46 14.04 -4.28
CA ASN A 164 -4.96 12.86 -5.01
C ASN A 164 -3.42 12.73 -4.98
N PRO A 165 -2.87 11.52 -4.78
CA PRO A 165 -1.43 11.29 -4.59
C PRO A 165 -0.59 11.63 -5.82
N ASP A 166 -1.19 11.71 -7.01
CA ASP A 166 -0.55 12.12 -8.27
C ASP A 166 -0.86 13.55 -8.71
N LEU A 167 -1.54 14.34 -7.86
CA LEU A 167 -1.97 15.73 -8.10
C LEU A 167 -3.08 15.91 -9.15
N SER A 168 -3.77 14.82 -9.53
CA SER A 168 -4.89 14.81 -10.48
C SER A 168 -6.21 15.34 -9.90
N ASP A 169 -7.15 15.73 -10.76
CA ASP A 169 -8.56 15.89 -10.39
C ASP A 169 -9.20 14.49 -10.12
N PRO A 170 -10.22 14.38 -9.26
CA PRO A 170 -10.77 13.10 -8.81
C PRO A 170 -11.69 12.42 -9.83
N ASP A 171 -12.15 13.11 -10.86
CA ASP A 171 -12.98 12.53 -11.93
C ASP A 171 -12.28 11.41 -12.72
N GLN A 172 -10.95 11.33 -12.65
CA GLN A 172 -10.13 10.28 -13.25
C GLN A 172 -10.03 8.98 -12.45
N CYS A 173 -10.63 8.89 -11.26
CA CYS A 173 -10.45 7.77 -10.32
C CYS A 173 -11.76 7.26 -9.71
N ARG A 174 -11.88 5.94 -9.53
CA ARG A 174 -12.98 5.33 -8.77
C ARG A 174 -12.65 5.32 -7.27
N TYR A 175 -13.57 5.84 -6.45
CA TYR A 175 -13.45 5.78 -4.99
C TYR A 175 -14.59 5.01 -4.32
N THR A 176 -14.27 4.41 -3.17
CA THR A 176 -15.25 4.05 -2.13
C THR A 176 -14.76 4.55 -0.78
N VAL A 177 -15.63 4.53 0.22
CA VAL A 177 -15.32 5.01 1.58
C VAL A 177 -15.58 3.88 2.56
N SER A 178 -14.53 3.40 3.24
CA SER A 178 -14.67 2.49 4.37
C SER A 178 -15.32 3.26 5.53
N VAL A 179 -16.45 2.76 6.02
CA VAL A 179 -17.22 3.35 7.13
C VAL A 179 -17.21 2.47 8.38
N GLU A 180 -16.60 1.29 8.29
CA GLU A 180 -16.71 0.22 9.28
C GLU A 180 -15.34 -0.36 9.63
N ALA A 181 -14.96 -0.28 10.91
CA ALA A 181 -13.68 -0.74 11.45
C ALA A 181 -13.82 -2.15 12.08
N LYS A 182 -14.48 -3.04 11.35
CA LYS A 182 -14.71 -4.45 11.72
C LYS A 182 -14.24 -5.36 10.59
N GLN A 183 -14.46 -6.65 10.75
CA GLN A 183 -14.00 -7.69 9.83
C GLN A 183 -15.16 -8.16 8.95
N GLY A 184 -14.90 -8.47 7.69
CA GLY A 184 -15.94 -8.96 6.78
C GLY A 184 -16.50 -10.31 7.22
N LEU A 185 -15.61 -11.26 7.51
CA LEU A 185 -15.96 -12.56 8.09
C LEU A 185 -15.08 -12.88 9.30
N GLU A 186 -15.63 -12.75 10.52
CA GLU A 186 -14.95 -13.07 11.78
C GLU A 186 -15.43 -14.40 12.38
N LEU A 187 -14.55 -15.41 12.43
CA LEU A 187 -14.87 -16.73 12.95
C LEU A 187 -13.95 -17.09 14.11
N ARG A 188 -14.54 -17.34 15.29
CA ARG A 188 -13.80 -17.68 16.52
C ARG A 188 -13.94 -19.16 16.86
N HIS A 189 -12.82 -19.86 17.05
CA HIS A 189 -12.75 -21.31 17.24
C HIS A 189 -13.50 -22.14 16.17
N PRO A 190 -13.42 -21.83 14.86
CA PRO A 190 -14.03 -22.68 13.84
C PRO A 190 -13.27 -24.00 13.72
N GLN A 191 -14.00 -25.08 13.41
CA GLN A 191 -13.44 -26.43 13.28
C GLN A 191 -13.90 -27.09 11.98
N ARG A 192 -12.93 -27.58 11.19
CA ARG A 192 -13.15 -28.29 9.91
C ARG A 192 -14.09 -27.57 8.93
N LEU A 193 -14.01 -26.26 8.92
CA LEU A 193 -14.80 -25.38 8.06
C LEU A 193 -14.06 -25.13 6.73
N THR A 194 -14.76 -25.23 5.61
CA THR A 194 -14.29 -24.73 4.31
C THR A 194 -14.97 -23.40 3.99
N ILE A 195 -14.18 -22.39 3.63
CA ILE A 195 -14.63 -21.08 3.17
C ILE A 195 -14.14 -20.94 1.72
N GLU A 196 -15.06 -20.75 0.77
CA GLU A 196 -14.77 -20.93 -0.66
C GLU A 196 -15.35 -19.82 -1.54
N GLY A 197 -14.52 -19.24 -2.41
CA GLY A 197 -14.97 -18.35 -3.48
C GLY A 197 -15.56 -17.01 -3.03
N LEU A 198 -15.47 -16.63 -1.76
CA LEU A 198 -15.97 -15.34 -1.25
C LEU A 198 -15.00 -14.19 -1.57
N ALA A 199 -15.52 -12.97 -1.66
CA ALA A 199 -14.71 -11.76 -1.74
C ALA A 199 -15.02 -10.80 -0.57
N ALA A 200 -14.04 -9.97 -0.17
CA ALA A 200 -14.21 -9.03 0.94
C ALA A 200 -13.38 -7.74 0.74
N THR A 201 -14.01 -6.58 0.95
CA THR A 201 -13.39 -5.26 0.77
C THR A 201 -13.90 -4.20 1.75
N GLY A 202 -13.08 -3.19 2.04
CA GLY A 202 -13.45 -2.06 2.90
C GLY A 202 -13.35 -2.27 4.41
N PHE A 203 -12.80 -3.40 4.87
CA PHE A 203 -12.74 -3.80 6.28
C PHE A 203 -11.37 -3.55 6.93
N ASP A 204 -11.29 -3.76 8.26
CA ASP A 204 -10.02 -4.00 8.94
C ASP A 204 -9.37 -5.29 8.39
N TRP A 205 -10.06 -6.43 8.52
CA TRP A 205 -9.68 -7.69 7.87
C TRP A 205 -10.82 -8.22 7.00
N GLY A 206 -10.52 -8.52 5.74
CA GLY A 206 -11.50 -9.16 4.85
C GLY A 206 -12.02 -10.48 5.43
N MET A 207 -11.11 -11.30 5.98
CA MET A 207 -11.44 -12.52 6.74
C MET A 207 -10.52 -12.66 7.96
N LEU A 208 -11.11 -12.90 9.14
CA LEU A 208 -10.41 -13.11 10.40
C LEU A 208 -10.84 -14.44 11.05
N LEU A 209 -9.91 -15.39 11.11
CA LEU A 209 -10.08 -16.66 11.81
C LEU A 209 -9.26 -16.65 13.11
N VAL A 210 -9.94 -16.63 14.25
CA VAL A 210 -9.33 -16.74 15.58
C VAL A 210 -9.35 -18.22 15.99
N THR A 211 -8.18 -18.75 16.37
CA THR A 211 -7.99 -20.14 16.83
C THR A 211 -8.63 -21.24 15.94
N PRO A 212 -8.48 -21.19 14.59
CA PRO A 212 -9.08 -22.17 13.70
C PRO A 212 -8.40 -23.54 13.75
N VAL A 213 -9.15 -24.63 13.64
CA VAL A 213 -8.61 -26.00 13.58
C VAL A 213 -9.09 -26.72 12.33
N SER A 214 -8.14 -27.24 11.54
CA SER A 214 -8.37 -28.01 10.32
C SER A 214 -9.27 -27.28 9.29
N CYS A 215 -9.26 -25.94 9.28
CA CYS A 215 -10.08 -25.14 8.38
C CYS A 215 -9.35 -24.86 7.05
N VAL A 216 -10.13 -24.64 5.99
CA VAL A 216 -9.65 -24.30 4.64
C VAL A 216 -10.26 -22.97 4.22
N VAL A 217 -9.44 -22.02 3.80
CA VAL A 217 -9.88 -20.80 3.09
C VAL A 217 -9.35 -20.90 1.67
N ARG A 218 -10.24 -20.99 0.68
CA ARG A 218 -9.84 -21.25 -0.71
C ARG A 218 -10.53 -20.39 -1.75
N ASP A 219 -9.79 -20.07 -2.82
CA ASP A 219 -10.29 -19.38 -4.01
C ASP A 219 -10.96 -18.01 -3.70
N CYS A 220 -10.60 -17.40 -2.57
CA CYS A 220 -11.18 -16.18 -2.03
C CYS A 220 -10.38 -14.92 -2.42
N VAL A 221 -11.05 -13.76 -2.47
CA VAL A 221 -10.45 -12.49 -2.93
C VAL A 221 -10.63 -11.37 -1.90
N CYS A 222 -9.56 -10.98 -1.20
CA CYS A 222 -9.63 -9.91 -0.19
C CYS A 222 -8.85 -8.66 -0.64
N PHE A 223 -9.56 -7.59 -0.99
CA PHE A 223 -8.98 -6.40 -1.63
C PHE A 223 -9.34 -5.09 -0.94
N MET A 224 -8.42 -4.12 -0.90
CA MET A 224 -8.65 -2.77 -0.34
C MET A 224 -9.18 -2.76 1.12
N ASN A 225 -8.61 -3.63 1.98
CA ASN A 225 -8.84 -3.66 3.44
C ASN A 225 -7.62 -3.08 4.19
N VAL A 226 -7.60 -3.09 5.53
CA VAL A 226 -6.33 -2.98 6.27
C VAL A 226 -5.50 -4.27 6.07
N GLY A 227 -6.13 -5.43 6.03
CA GLY A 227 -5.49 -6.69 5.63
C GLY A 227 -6.45 -7.73 5.02
N GLY A 228 -5.90 -8.65 4.22
CA GLY A 228 -6.72 -9.59 3.45
C GLY A 228 -7.30 -10.74 4.28
N ILE A 229 -6.43 -11.69 4.68
CA ILE A 229 -6.81 -12.89 5.46
C ILE A 229 -5.90 -13.01 6.69
N MET A 230 -6.47 -13.18 7.88
CA MET A 230 -5.72 -13.39 9.13
C MET A 230 -6.12 -14.67 9.86
N LEU A 231 -5.12 -15.42 10.34
CA LEU A 231 -5.28 -16.56 11.26
C LEU A 231 -4.46 -16.31 12.55
N GLN A 232 -5.10 -16.15 13.72
CA GLN A 232 -4.43 -15.69 14.97
C GLN A 232 -4.86 -16.38 16.30
N PRO A 233 -4.09 -16.22 17.40
CA PRO A 233 -4.49 -16.52 18.79
C PRO A 233 -5.65 -15.65 19.28
N PRO A 234 -6.31 -15.99 20.42
CA PRO A 234 -7.41 -15.18 20.96
C PRO A 234 -6.92 -13.82 21.50
N ASP A 235 -5.73 -13.79 22.09
CA ASP A 235 -5.04 -12.59 22.58
C ASP A 235 -4.19 -11.88 21.49
N GLY A 236 -4.24 -12.35 20.25
CA GLY A 236 -3.39 -11.88 19.16
C GLY A 236 -1.90 -12.18 19.38
N VAL A 237 -1.05 -11.15 19.24
CA VAL A 237 0.41 -11.31 19.17
C VAL A 237 1.02 -11.73 20.53
N GLY A 238 1.36 -13.00 20.66
CA GLY A 238 1.99 -13.58 21.86
C GLY A 238 1.06 -14.38 22.75
N GLY A 239 -0.20 -14.60 22.33
CA GLY A 239 -1.10 -15.57 22.97
C GLY A 239 -0.52 -16.99 22.96
N LYS A 240 -0.89 -17.79 23.97
CA LYS A 240 -0.35 -19.16 24.15
C LYS A 240 -1.11 -20.24 23.37
N GLU A 241 -2.35 -19.95 23.00
CA GLU A 241 -3.22 -20.84 22.22
C GLU A 241 -3.09 -20.52 20.74
N CYS A 242 -3.07 -21.54 19.89
CA CYS A 242 -2.97 -21.37 18.44
C CYS A 242 -3.87 -22.36 17.70
N GLY A 243 -4.41 -21.91 16.56
CA GLY A 243 -5.03 -22.79 15.58
C GLY A 243 -4.01 -23.76 14.95
N ALA A 244 -4.49 -24.86 14.34
CA ALA A 244 -3.64 -25.88 13.77
C ALA A 244 -4.23 -26.61 12.54
N ASN A 245 -3.35 -27.13 11.68
CA ASN A 245 -3.65 -27.90 10.47
C ASN A 245 -4.49 -27.14 9.41
N ASN A 246 -4.40 -25.80 9.37
CA ASN A 246 -5.24 -25.00 8.47
C ASN A 246 -4.58 -24.76 7.10
N PHE A 247 -5.41 -24.55 6.10
CA PHE A 247 -5.00 -24.25 4.73
C PHE A 247 -5.54 -22.88 4.30
N VAL A 248 -4.68 -22.05 3.72
CA VAL A 248 -5.09 -20.89 2.90
C VAL A 248 -4.56 -21.15 1.49
N GLU A 249 -5.44 -21.33 0.52
CA GLU A 249 -5.06 -21.79 -0.83
C GLU A 249 -5.74 -21.07 -1.98
N ASN A 250 -5.04 -20.88 -3.10
CA ASN A 250 -5.55 -20.22 -4.32
C ASN A 250 -6.12 -18.79 -4.09
N CYS A 251 -5.88 -18.17 -2.93
CA CYS A 251 -6.48 -16.89 -2.56
C CYS A 251 -5.70 -15.70 -3.16
N VAL A 252 -6.40 -14.60 -3.41
CA VAL A 252 -5.85 -13.38 -4.02
C VAL A 252 -6.07 -12.19 -3.09
N CYS A 253 -5.00 -11.60 -2.54
CA CYS A 253 -5.08 -10.51 -1.57
C CYS A 253 -4.27 -9.28 -1.97
N TYR A 254 -4.94 -8.18 -2.34
CA TYR A 254 -4.29 -7.01 -2.94
C TYR A 254 -4.84 -5.64 -2.56
N GLY A 255 -4.02 -4.58 -2.71
CA GLY A 255 -4.40 -3.21 -2.35
C GLY A 255 -4.68 -3.00 -0.85
N ASN A 256 -4.45 -4.01 0.00
CA ASN A 256 -4.68 -3.90 1.44
C ASN A 256 -3.52 -3.15 2.09
N THR A 257 -3.76 -2.31 3.10
CA THR A 257 -2.68 -1.40 3.55
C THR A 257 -1.53 -2.12 4.26
N PHE A 258 -1.83 -2.98 5.22
CA PHE A 258 -0.82 -3.66 6.03
C PHE A 258 -0.32 -4.97 5.42
N ALA A 259 -1.21 -5.91 5.06
CA ALA A 259 -0.80 -7.24 4.62
C ALA A 259 -1.84 -8.00 3.78
N GLY A 260 -1.37 -8.85 2.85
CA GLY A 260 -2.22 -9.77 2.10
C GLY A 260 -2.73 -10.95 2.94
N ILE A 261 -1.82 -11.76 3.49
CA ILE A 261 -2.15 -12.90 4.37
C ILE A 261 -1.25 -12.85 5.62
N VAL A 262 -1.83 -12.98 6.81
CA VAL A 262 -1.10 -12.95 8.09
C VAL A 262 -1.39 -14.20 8.94
N ARG A 263 -0.33 -14.84 9.42
CA ARG A 263 -0.41 -15.93 10.39
C ARG A 263 0.32 -15.55 11.67
N TYR A 264 -0.40 -15.38 12.78
CA TYR A 264 0.21 -15.27 14.11
C TYR A 264 0.22 -16.63 14.82
N ALA A 265 1.39 -17.12 15.25
CA ALA A 265 1.62 -18.43 15.88
C ALA A 265 1.01 -19.66 15.14
N ALA A 266 1.85 -20.42 14.43
CA ALA A 266 1.45 -21.47 13.49
C ALA A 266 1.68 -22.90 14.02
N LYS A 267 0.90 -23.86 13.50
CA LYS A 267 1.03 -25.29 13.82
C LYS A 267 0.48 -26.20 12.71
N ASN A 268 1.36 -26.75 11.88
CA ASN A 268 1.03 -27.57 10.70
C ASN A 268 0.18 -26.81 9.66
N ASP A 269 0.24 -25.48 9.63
CA ASP A 269 -0.55 -24.69 8.69
C ASP A 269 0.17 -24.56 7.34
N VAL A 270 -0.60 -24.43 6.27
CA VAL A 270 -0.11 -24.30 4.89
C VAL A 270 -0.73 -23.08 4.21
N ILE A 271 0.10 -22.23 3.60
CA ILE A 271 -0.34 -21.13 2.74
C ILE A 271 0.20 -21.42 1.34
N ARG A 272 -0.68 -21.71 0.37
CA ARG A 272 -0.26 -22.21 -0.95
C ARG A 272 -0.97 -21.63 -2.17
N ASN A 273 -0.28 -21.57 -3.30
CA ASN A 273 -0.82 -21.11 -4.59
C ASN A 273 -1.46 -19.70 -4.56
N CYS A 274 -1.19 -18.89 -3.52
CA CYS A 274 -1.83 -17.59 -3.32
C CYS A 274 -1.07 -16.48 -4.04
N TYR A 275 -1.82 -15.44 -4.43
CA TYR A 275 -1.31 -14.23 -5.09
C TYR A 275 -1.49 -13.05 -4.15
N THR A 276 -0.42 -12.33 -3.81
CA THR A 276 -0.51 -11.15 -2.93
C THR A 276 0.22 -9.96 -3.52
N TYR A 277 -0.47 -8.84 -3.79
CA TYR A 277 0.15 -7.74 -4.53
C TYR A 277 -0.33 -6.34 -4.18
N LYS A 278 0.54 -5.33 -4.42
CA LYS A 278 0.25 -3.90 -4.16
C LYS A 278 -0.34 -3.60 -2.76
N ASN A 279 -0.08 -4.45 -1.76
CA ASN A 279 -0.53 -4.22 -0.39
C ASN A 279 0.35 -3.13 0.24
N VAL A 280 -0.10 -1.87 0.25
CA VAL A 280 0.75 -0.70 0.54
C VAL A 280 0.17 0.19 1.64
N ARG A 281 1.01 0.45 2.64
CA ARG A 281 0.84 1.53 3.63
C ARG A 281 2.03 2.47 3.52
N GLU A 282 1.77 3.76 3.36
CA GLU A 282 2.86 4.74 3.22
C GLU A 282 3.69 4.82 4.50
N THR A 283 5.01 5.01 4.36
CA THR A 283 6.02 5.12 5.43
C THR A 283 6.25 3.92 6.36
N ASP A 284 5.31 2.97 6.47
CA ASP A 284 5.41 1.78 7.34
C ASP A 284 5.88 0.49 6.62
N GLU A 285 6.16 -0.60 7.37
CA GLU A 285 6.31 -1.95 6.79
C GLU A 285 4.96 -2.48 6.30
N HIS A 286 4.94 -3.08 5.10
CA HIS A 286 3.73 -3.61 4.45
C HIS A 286 4.06 -4.87 3.62
N PHE A 287 3.14 -5.84 3.61
CA PHE A 287 3.45 -7.26 3.43
C PHE A 287 2.59 -8.01 2.40
N GLY A 288 3.17 -9.06 1.81
CA GLY A 288 2.45 -10.05 1.01
C GLY A 288 1.92 -11.14 1.93
N ILE A 289 2.81 -12.05 2.33
CA ILE A 289 2.55 -13.09 3.33
C ILE A 289 3.46 -12.85 4.55
N MET A 290 2.87 -12.70 5.74
CA MET A 290 3.57 -12.40 6.99
C MET A 290 3.37 -13.50 8.04
N HIS A 291 4.46 -13.89 8.72
CA HIS A 291 4.44 -14.73 9.91
C HIS A 291 5.22 -14.11 11.09
N TYR A 292 4.64 -14.21 12.28
CA TYR A 292 5.17 -13.62 13.52
C TYR A 292 4.57 -14.34 14.76
N GLY A 293 5.24 -14.26 15.90
CA GLY A 293 4.77 -14.81 17.18
C GLY A 293 5.47 -16.12 17.56
N GLY A 294 5.63 -16.38 18.86
CA GLY A 294 6.40 -17.51 19.37
C GLY A 294 5.58 -18.78 19.58
N MET A 295 6.20 -19.94 19.34
CA MET A 295 5.66 -21.31 19.51
C MET A 295 4.59 -21.74 18.47
N THR A 296 4.51 -23.01 18.02
CA THR A 296 5.43 -24.16 18.25
C THR A 296 5.52 -25.17 17.11
N GLY A 297 4.74 -25.06 16.02
CA GLY A 297 4.74 -26.06 14.94
C GLY A 297 5.23 -25.51 13.59
N PRO A 298 5.32 -26.37 12.57
CA PRO A 298 5.76 -25.95 11.23
C PRO A 298 4.70 -25.09 10.53
N LEU A 299 5.19 -24.21 9.66
CA LEU A 299 4.41 -23.41 8.72
C LEU A 299 5.01 -23.61 7.33
N LEU A 300 4.19 -24.02 6.35
CA LEU A 300 4.63 -24.18 4.97
C LEU A 300 4.04 -23.08 4.08
N ILE A 301 4.89 -22.20 3.56
CA ILE A 301 4.52 -21.19 2.57
C ILE A 301 5.00 -21.70 1.21
N LYS A 302 4.09 -22.15 0.33
CA LYS A 302 4.44 -22.91 -0.89
C LYS A 302 3.78 -22.41 -2.19
N ASN A 303 4.49 -22.37 -3.31
CA ASN A 303 3.95 -22.02 -4.64
C ASN A 303 3.28 -20.62 -4.74
N ASN A 304 3.58 -19.67 -3.84
CA ASN A 304 2.90 -18.37 -3.80
C ASN A 304 3.65 -17.33 -4.65
N ILE A 305 2.91 -16.37 -5.25
CA ILE A 305 3.49 -15.28 -6.06
C ILE A 305 3.16 -13.92 -5.42
N SER A 306 4.16 -13.06 -5.28
CA SER A 306 4.04 -11.84 -4.47
C SER A 306 4.88 -10.66 -5.00
N TRP A 307 4.29 -9.46 -5.14
CA TRP A 307 4.93 -8.28 -5.74
C TRP A 307 4.33 -6.91 -5.36
N GLY A 308 5.05 -5.82 -5.63
CA GLY A 308 4.51 -4.45 -5.55
C GLY A 308 4.35 -3.86 -4.14
N HIS A 309 5.01 -4.43 -3.14
CA HIS A 309 5.00 -3.97 -1.74
C HIS A 309 6.34 -4.31 -1.08
N ASN A 310 6.67 -3.66 0.04
CA ASN A 310 8.03 -3.68 0.60
C ASN A 310 8.54 -5.08 0.98
N PHE A 311 7.72 -5.97 1.57
CA PHE A 311 8.13 -7.33 1.96
C PHE A 311 7.17 -8.41 1.43
N ASN A 312 7.59 -9.16 0.41
CA ASN A 312 6.77 -10.21 -0.20
C ASN A 312 6.50 -11.40 0.70
N PHE A 313 7.54 -11.80 1.45
CA PHE A 313 7.47 -12.83 2.46
C PHE A 313 8.21 -12.32 3.69
N SER A 314 7.52 -12.16 4.82
CA SER A 314 8.10 -11.71 6.09
C SER A 314 7.84 -12.70 7.21
N VAL A 315 8.71 -13.69 7.33
CA VAL A 315 8.74 -14.70 8.38
C VAL A 315 9.79 -14.28 9.41
N LYS A 316 9.36 -13.69 10.53
CA LYS A 316 10.32 -13.38 11.62
C LYS A 316 10.73 -14.69 12.29
N PRO A 317 12.03 -14.93 12.54
CA PRO A 317 12.55 -16.28 12.69
C PRO A 317 12.29 -16.86 14.08
N VAL A 318 11.59 -17.99 14.15
CA VAL A 318 11.33 -18.68 15.42
C VAL A 318 11.80 -20.14 15.36
N HIS A 319 11.14 -21.01 14.59
CA HIS A 319 11.31 -22.47 14.67
C HIS A 319 11.42 -23.19 13.30
N GLN A 320 10.28 -23.58 12.70
CA GLN A 320 10.17 -24.66 11.68
C GLN A 320 9.46 -24.19 10.39
N GLU A 321 9.57 -22.91 10.06
CA GLU A 321 8.89 -22.30 8.91
C GLU A 321 9.63 -22.64 7.61
N ARG A 322 8.94 -22.99 6.51
CA ARG A 322 9.55 -23.26 5.20
C ARG A 322 8.96 -22.36 4.13
N LEU A 323 9.81 -21.77 3.29
CA LEU A 323 9.42 -21.03 2.09
C LEU A 323 9.84 -21.84 0.87
N GLU A 324 8.87 -22.38 0.13
CA GLU A 324 9.06 -23.32 -0.96
C GLU A 324 8.46 -22.84 -2.27
N ASN A 325 9.17 -22.96 -3.38
CA ASN A 325 8.59 -22.77 -4.72
C ASN A 325 7.90 -21.39 -4.90
N CYS A 326 8.31 -20.37 -4.12
CA CYS A 326 7.66 -19.07 -4.10
C CYS A 326 8.40 -18.05 -4.98
N VAL A 327 7.62 -17.11 -5.52
CA VAL A 327 8.10 -15.96 -6.31
C VAL A 327 7.87 -14.69 -5.51
N GLY A 328 8.95 -13.97 -5.17
CA GLY A 328 8.90 -12.66 -4.52
C GLY A 328 9.70 -11.64 -5.31
N LEU A 329 9.04 -10.74 -6.06
CA LEU A 329 9.74 -9.82 -6.98
C LEU A 329 10.46 -8.65 -6.28
N GLY A 330 10.09 -8.35 -5.03
CA GLY A 330 10.71 -7.40 -4.10
C GLY A 330 11.49 -8.09 -2.98
N TYR A 331 11.64 -7.43 -1.83
CA TYR A 331 12.41 -7.97 -0.69
C TYR A 331 11.65 -9.06 0.07
N ILE A 332 12.41 -9.93 0.73
CA ILE A 332 11.92 -10.90 1.73
C ILE A 332 12.67 -10.77 3.06
N ARG A 333 12.13 -11.44 4.07
CA ARG A 333 12.69 -11.59 5.41
C ARG A 333 12.41 -13.02 5.89
N ILE A 334 13.41 -13.90 5.81
CA ILE A 334 13.39 -15.29 6.33
C ILE A 334 14.83 -15.77 6.54
N ARG A 335 15.07 -16.83 7.33
CA ARG A 335 16.39 -17.48 7.36
C ARG A 335 16.68 -18.18 6.02
N ASP A 336 17.86 -17.95 5.48
CA ASP A 336 18.36 -18.57 4.24
C ASP A 336 18.22 -20.10 4.19
N ALA A 337 18.55 -20.80 5.29
CA ALA A 337 18.44 -22.25 5.39
C ALA A 337 16.99 -22.78 5.31
N HIS A 338 15.99 -21.90 5.37
CA HIS A 338 14.57 -22.23 5.24
C HIS A 338 14.02 -21.93 3.82
N MET A 339 14.87 -21.45 2.90
CA MET A 339 14.53 -21.14 1.51
C MET A 339 14.82 -22.32 0.58
N ILE A 340 13.76 -22.91 0.04
CA ILE A 340 13.79 -24.09 -0.83
C ILE A 340 13.19 -23.71 -2.20
N HIS A 341 13.94 -23.88 -3.29
CA HIS A 341 13.47 -23.63 -4.66
C HIS A 341 12.72 -22.30 -4.87
N ASN A 342 13.23 -21.14 -4.42
CA ASN A 342 12.53 -19.85 -4.61
C ASN A 342 13.11 -19.01 -5.76
N LEU A 343 12.32 -18.06 -6.26
CA LEU A 343 12.77 -16.97 -7.13
C LEU A 343 12.55 -15.62 -6.41
N ILE A 344 13.63 -14.91 -6.10
CA ILE A 344 13.59 -13.67 -5.32
C ILE A 344 14.25 -12.52 -6.08
N GLY A 345 13.52 -11.41 -6.25
CA GLY A 345 13.96 -10.23 -7.01
C GLY A 345 14.71 -9.20 -6.17
N GLY A 346 14.13 -8.74 -5.06
CA GLY A 346 14.73 -7.66 -4.24
C GLY A 346 15.80 -8.13 -3.25
N GLY A 347 15.87 -9.42 -2.94
CA GLY A 347 16.82 -10.02 -2.00
C GLY A 347 16.28 -10.21 -0.58
N ASN A 348 17.11 -10.75 0.31
CA ASN A 348 16.75 -11.05 1.70
C ASN A 348 17.27 -9.98 2.67
N GLU A 349 16.46 -9.54 3.63
CA GLU A 349 16.89 -8.61 4.69
C GLU A 349 18.05 -9.18 5.52
N TYR A 350 18.05 -10.50 5.76
CA TYR A 350 19.01 -11.20 6.60
C TYR A 350 20.31 -11.59 5.87
N ASP A 351 20.32 -11.62 4.54
CA ASP A 351 21.51 -11.78 3.69
C ASP A 351 21.44 -10.80 2.50
N ARG A 352 21.77 -9.54 2.79
CA ARG A 352 21.76 -8.44 1.80
C ARG A 352 22.82 -8.61 0.70
N SER A 353 23.82 -9.44 0.98
CA SER A 353 24.85 -9.89 0.04
C SER A 353 24.37 -10.98 -0.93
N SER A 354 23.28 -11.68 -0.63
CA SER A 354 22.89 -12.92 -1.31
C SER A 354 24.06 -13.93 -1.36
N SER A 355 24.82 -14.05 -0.27
CA SER A 355 26.00 -14.91 -0.12
C SER A 355 25.71 -16.29 0.52
N THR A 356 24.70 -16.40 1.38
CA THR A 356 24.46 -17.58 2.24
C THR A 356 23.20 -18.36 1.88
N ALA A 357 22.28 -17.79 1.10
CA ALA A 357 21.10 -18.49 0.59
C ALA A 357 21.48 -19.73 -0.29
N PRO A 358 20.83 -20.90 -0.11
CA PRO A 358 21.19 -22.12 -0.86
C PRO A 358 21.08 -21.96 -2.39
N ALA A 359 21.95 -22.67 -3.13
CA ALA A 359 22.11 -22.55 -4.58
C ALA A 359 20.88 -22.95 -5.41
N HIS A 360 19.96 -23.76 -4.87
CA HIS A 360 18.69 -24.10 -5.51
C HIS A 360 17.67 -22.93 -5.56
N ASN A 361 17.99 -21.75 -5.01
CA ASN A 361 17.17 -20.54 -5.13
C ASN A 361 17.75 -19.58 -6.19
N ILE A 362 16.92 -19.11 -7.12
CA ILE A 362 17.27 -18.05 -8.08
C ILE A 362 17.12 -16.69 -7.37
N LEU A 363 18.20 -15.93 -7.26
CA LEU A 363 18.18 -14.60 -6.63
C LEU A 363 18.69 -13.55 -7.63
N PHE A 364 17.86 -12.61 -8.06
CA PHE A 364 18.23 -11.66 -9.12
C PHE A 364 19.45 -10.78 -8.75
N LEU A 365 19.77 -10.63 -7.45
CA LEU A 365 21.00 -9.95 -6.99
C LEU A 365 22.29 -10.74 -7.26
N ARG A 366 22.22 -12.07 -7.40
CA ARG A 366 23.33 -12.91 -7.91
C ARG A 366 23.42 -12.82 -9.43
N GLU A 367 22.26 -12.91 -10.07
CA GLU A 367 22.10 -13.13 -11.50
C GLU A 367 22.24 -11.84 -12.34
N LYS A 368 23.42 -11.22 -12.31
CA LYS A 368 23.70 -9.93 -12.98
C LYS A 368 23.47 -9.94 -14.49
N GLU A 369 23.64 -11.09 -15.12
CA GLU A 369 23.47 -11.32 -16.57
C GLU A 369 22.19 -12.12 -16.85
N LEU A 370 21.12 -11.87 -16.09
CA LEU A 370 19.81 -12.52 -16.27
C LEU A 370 19.02 -11.92 -17.43
N ASP A 371 19.00 -12.61 -18.57
CA ASP A 371 18.05 -12.35 -19.63
C ASP A 371 16.76 -13.16 -19.39
N LYS A 372 15.78 -12.53 -18.74
CA LYS A 372 14.52 -13.18 -18.36
C LYS A 372 13.74 -13.76 -19.54
N ASP A 373 13.92 -13.23 -20.75
CA ASP A 373 13.16 -13.64 -21.94
C ASP A 373 13.57 -15.00 -22.50
N PHE A 374 14.79 -15.47 -22.20
CA PHE A 374 15.27 -16.81 -22.59
C PHE A 374 15.38 -17.78 -21.41
N GLU A 375 15.27 -17.31 -20.17
CA GLU A 375 15.31 -18.17 -18.98
C GLU A 375 13.90 -18.64 -18.58
N PHE A 376 12.88 -17.77 -18.71
CA PHE A 376 11.52 -18.00 -18.24
C PHE A 376 10.46 -17.92 -19.35
N ALA A 377 9.31 -18.57 -19.15
CA ALA A 377 8.29 -18.71 -20.17
C ALA A 377 7.59 -17.38 -20.56
N ASP A 378 6.96 -16.70 -19.60
CA ASP A 378 6.30 -15.39 -19.79
C ASP A 378 6.39 -14.57 -18.48
N PRO A 379 7.60 -14.09 -18.12
CA PRO A 379 7.85 -13.48 -16.80
C PRO A 379 7.11 -12.15 -16.59
N ASP A 380 6.76 -11.45 -17.67
CA ASP A 380 5.90 -10.25 -17.65
C ASP A 380 4.45 -10.58 -17.25
N ASN A 381 4.01 -11.82 -17.47
CA ASN A 381 2.71 -12.34 -17.04
C ASN A 381 2.83 -13.40 -15.93
N LEU A 382 3.92 -13.31 -15.15
CA LEU A 382 4.22 -14.11 -13.96
C LEU A 382 4.45 -15.62 -14.18
N ASP A 383 4.62 -16.08 -15.43
CA ASP A 383 4.98 -17.48 -15.72
C ASP A 383 6.51 -17.66 -15.70
N PHE A 384 7.03 -18.01 -14.52
CA PHE A 384 8.45 -18.26 -14.27
C PHE A 384 8.88 -19.72 -14.47
N ARG A 385 8.10 -20.53 -15.19
CA ARG A 385 8.56 -21.87 -15.62
C ARG A 385 9.78 -21.73 -16.53
N LEU A 386 10.78 -22.60 -16.33
CA LEU A 386 12.03 -22.54 -17.07
C LEU A 386 11.85 -22.94 -18.54
N GLN A 387 12.64 -22.32 -19.42
CA GLN A 387 12.84 -22.79 -20.80
C GLN A 387 13.83 -23.98 -20.83
N PRO A 388 13.79 -24.87 -21.83
CA PRO A 388 14.62 -26.08 -21.88
C PRO A 388 16.12 -25.79 -21.89
N ASP A 389 16.51 -24.64 -22.46
CA ASP A 389 17.87 -24.11 -22.56
C ASP A 389 18.17 -22.99 -21.55
N SER A 390 17.37 -22.85 -20.48
CA SER A 390 17.69 -21.98 -19.35
C SER A 390 18.97 -22.43 -18.64
N ARG A 391 19.74 -21.48 -18.10
CA ARG A 391 20.95 -21.79 -17.32
C ARG A 391 20.68 -22.38 -15.95
N PHE A 392 19.44 -22.34 -15.46
CA PHE A 392 19.05 -22.89 -14.16
C PHE A 392 18.66 -24.38 -14.23
N ARG A 393 18.75 -24.99 -15.41
CA ARG A 393 18.48 -26.42 -15.62
C ARG A 393 19.53 -27.30 -14.95
N GLY A 394 19.10 -28.18 -14.06
CA GLY A 394 19.97 -29.12 -13.33
C GLY A 394 21.01 -28.48 -12.39
N THR A 395 20.87 -27.20 -12.02
CA THR A 395 21.89 -26.47 -11.23
C THR A 395 21.74 -26.57 -9.71
N ALA A 396 20.68 -27.22 -9.20
CA ALA A 396 20.57 -27.45 -7.77
C ALA A 396 21.62 -28.47 -7.29
N PRO A 397 22.07 -28.45 -6.02
CA PRO A 397 23.10 -29.36 -5.52
C PRO A 397 22.75 -30.86 -5.55
N ASP A 398 21.48 -31.20 -5.76
CA ASP A 398 20.97 -32.57 -5.93
C ASP A 398 20.73 -32.95 -7.40
N GLY A 399 21.07 -32.07 -8.36
CA GLY A 399 20.85 -32.25 -9.79
C GLY A 399 19.47 -31.85 -10.29
N THR A 400 18.61 -31.28 -9.45
CA THR A 400 17.30 -30.72 -9.88
C THR A 400 17.44 -29.31 -10.48
N ASP A 401 16.36 -28.78 -11.03
CA ASP A 401 16.31 -27.43 -11.58
C ASP A 401 16.30 -26.37 -10.47
N GLY A 402 17.04 -25.27 -10.67
CA GLY A 402 17.04 -24.13 -9.77
C GLY A 402 15.76 -23.32 -9.83
N GLY A 403 15.30 -22.81 -8.68
CA GLY A 403 14.10 -21.99 -8.59
C GLY A 403 12.79 -22.78 -8.52
N PRO A 404 11.63 -22.08 -8.61
CA PRO A 404 10.34 -22.56 -8.10
C PRO A 404 9.57 -23.55 -8.97
N TYR A 405 9.89 -23.61 -10.25
CA TYR A 405 9.14 -24.38 -11.23
C TYR A 405 10.12 -25.17 -12.11
N PRO A 406 10.34 -26.47 -11.82
CA PRO A 406 11.12 -27.35 -12.67
C PRO A 406 10.58 -27.36 -14.11
N TYR A 407 11.47 -27.63 -15.07
CA TYR A 407 11.11 -27.71 -16.48
C TYR A 407 10.21 -28.92 -16.77
N GLU A 408 9.12 -28.65 -17.48
CA GLU A 408 8.27 -29.66 -18.11
C GLU A 408 8.22 -29.38 -19.62
N ALA A 409 8.21 -30.44 -20.43
CA ALA A 409 8.15 -30.33 -21.89
C ALA A 409 6.73 -30.07 -22.42
N ASN A 410 6.00 -29.17 -21.77
CA ASN A 410 4.62 -28.78 -22.04
C ASN A 410 4.45 -27.28 -22.34
N ILE A 411 5.56 -26.56 -22.56
CA ILE A 411 5.55 -25.14 -22.96
C ILE A 411 6.13 -25.00 -24.35
N PHE A 412 5.34 -24.41 -25.24
CA PHE A 412 5.65 -24.25 -26.66
C PHE A 412 5.55 -22.79 -27.09
N TYR A 413 6.30 -22.41 -28.12
CA TYR A 413 6.41 -21.02 -28.58
C TYR A 413 6.17 -20.91 -30.09
N VAL A 414 5.45 -19.87 -30.51
CA VAL A 414 5.25 -19.53 -31.93
C VAL A 414 5.68 -18.09 -32.17
N SER A 415 6.49 -17.83 -33.19
CA SER A 415 6.98 -16.50 -33.56
C SER A 415 6.97 -16.33 -35.08
N PRO A 416 6.65 -15.15 -35.65
CA PRO A 416 6.61 -14.97 -37.11
C PRO A 416 7.96 -15.23 -37.79
N VAL A 417 9.06 -15.15 -37.03
CA VAL A 417 10.44 -15.43 -37.48
C VAL A 417 10.95 -16.84 -37.13
N GLY A 418 10.08 -17.72 -36.61
CA GLY A 418 10.41 -19.11 -36.26
C GLY A 418 10.52 -20.06 -37.45
N ASP A 419 10.70 -21.36 -37.18
CA ASP A 419 10.67 -22.43 -38.18
C ASP A 419 9.70 -23.54 -37.73
N ASP A 420 8.77 -23.94 -38.59
CA ASP A 420 7.83 -25.04 -38.33
C ASP A 420 8.52 -26.41 -38.18
N ARG A 421 9.81 -26.50 -38.58
CA ARG A 421 10.69 -27.68 -38.37
C ARG A 421 11.36 -27.71 -37.00
N ALA A 422 11.27 -26.65 -36.21
CA ALA A 422 11.86 -26.59 -34.89
C ALA A 422 11.16 -27.51 -33.88
N ASP A 423 11.77 -27.72 -32.72
CA ASP A 423 11.14 -28.39 -31.58
C ASP A 423 10.00 -27.55 -30.95
N GLY A 424 10.05 -26.23 -31.09
CA GLY A 424 9.03 -25.31 -30.57
C GLY A 424 9.14 -25.05 -29.07
N LEU A 425 10.12 -25.62 -28.37
CA LEU A 425 10.16 -25.68 -26.90
C LEU A 425 10.82 -24.46 -26.24
N SER A 426 11.41 -23.53 -27.00
CA SER A 426 11.96 -22.28 -26.44
C SER A 426 11.89 -21.10 -27.41
N MET A 427 12.05 -19.89 -26.88
CA MET A 427 12.09 -18.63 -27.65
C MET A 427 13.29 -18.54 -28.61
N ARG A 428 14.30 -19.43 -28.49
CA ARG A 428 15.38 -19.57 -29.50
C ARG A 428 15.02 -20.48 -30.67
N LYS A 429 13.99 -21.33 -30.50
CA LYS A 429 13.53 -22.31 -31.49
C LYS A 429 11.99 -22.36 -31.61
N PRO A 430 11.28 -21.21 -31.70
CA PRO A 430 9.84 -21.21 -31.81
C PRO A 430 9.40 -21.79 -33.16
N TRP A 431 8.21 -22.41 -33.18
CA TRP A 431 7.51 -22.67 -34.43
C TRP A 431 7.12 -21.36 -35.13
N ARG A 432 6.82 -21.43 -36.42
CA ARG A 432 6.45 -20.23 -37.20
C ARG A 432 4.95 -19.99 -37.25
N THR A 433 4.16 -21.06 -37.32
CA THR A 433 2.73 -21.00 -37.60
C THR A 433 1.88 -21.59 -36.48
N LEU A 434 0.70 -20.99 -36.25
CA LEU A 434 -0.30 -21.54 -35.34
C LEU A 434 -0.79 -22.93 -35.81
N ALA A 435 -0.90 -23.12 -37.13
CA ALA A 435 -1.26 -24.41 -37.75
C ALA A 435 -0.29 -25.54 -37.41
N ARG A 436 1.02 -25.26 -37.33
CA ARG A 436 2.03 -26.23 -36.87
C ARG A 436 1.80 -26.60 -35.41
N ALA A 437 1.48 -25.63 -34.57
CA ALA A 437 1.39 -25.80 -33.12
C ALA A 437 0.15 -26.61 -32.68
N ILE A 438 -1.06 -26.21 -33.13
CA ILE A 438 -2.33 -26.81 -32.67
C ILE A 438 -2.47 -28.31 -32.97
N LYS A 439 -1.62 -28.85 -33.85
CA LYS A 439 -1.56 -30.27 -34.19
C LYS A 439 -1.00 -31.14 -33.04
N ASP A 440 -0.06 -30.61 -32.25
CA ASP A 440 0.72 -31.41 -31.30
C ASP A 440 0.30 -31.18 -29.83
N LEU A 441 -0.46 -30.10 -29.55
CA LEU A 441 -0.94 -29.72 -28.22
C LEU A 441 -1.89 -30.74 -27.58
N ARG A 442 -1.75 -30.90 -26.26
CA ARG A 442 -2.43 -31.87 -25.39
C ARG A 442 -2.98 -31.18 -24.13
N PRO A 443 -3.95 -31.80 -23.42
CA PRO A 443 -4.40 -31.33 -22.10
C PRO A 443 -3.23 -31.01 -21.16
N GLY A 444 -3.18 -29.77 -20.65
CA GLY A 444 -2.09 -29.25 -19.80
C GLY A 444 -1.03 -28.43 -20.54
N ASP A 445 -0.93 -28.51 -21.87
CA ASP A 445 0.07 -27.76 -22.63
C ASP A 445 -0.21 -26.25 -22.65
N THR A 446 0.86 -25.46 -22.70
CA THR A 446 0.87 -24.00 -22.81
C THR A 446 1.54 -23.57 -24.10
N LEU A 447 0.82 -22.87 -24.99
CA LEU A 447 1.35 -22.26 -26.20
C LEU A 447 1.46 -20.75 -26.05
N TYR A 448 2.67 -20.21 -26.17
CA TYR A 448 2.96 -18.78 -26.16
C TYR A 448 3.20 -18.24 -27.57
N LEU A 449 2.42 -17.24 -27.98
CA LEU A 449 2.59 -16.53 -29.24
C LEU A 449 3.34 -15.22 -28.98
N ALA A 450 4.46 -15.00 -29.67
CA ALA A 450 5.18 -13.73 -29.67
C ALA A 450 4.41 -12.62 -30.42
N GLU A 451 4.89 -11.38 -30.41
CA GLU A 451 4.29 -10.29 -31.19
C GLU A 451 4.22 -10.65 -32.69
N GLY A 452 3.07 -10.43 -33.31
CA GLY A 452 2.92 -10.68 -34.74
C GLY A 452 1.51 -11.02 -35.22
N LYS A 453 1.43 -11.41 -36.48
CA LYS A 453 0.21 -11.81 -37.18
C LYS A 453 0.29 -13.29 -37.55
N TYR A 454 -0.71 -14.06 -37.16
CA TYR A 454 -0.79 -15.50 -37.37
C TYR A 454 -2.04 -15.85 -38.16
N ALA A 455 -1.92 -16.75 -39.13
CA ALA A 455 -3.09 -17.32 -39.80
C ALA A 455 -3.86 -18.22 -38.83
N ALA A 456 -5.17 -18.02 -38.73
CA ALA A 456 -6.09 -18.93 -38.08
C ALA A 456 -6.05 -20.30 -38.78
N ALA A 457 -6.22 -21.36 -38.00
CA ALA A 457 -6.27 -22.73 -38.50
C ALA A 457 -7.45 -23.48 -37.86
N PRO A 458 -8.12 -24.39 -38.57
CA PRO A 458 -9.21 -25.18 -38.03
C PRO A 458 -8.68 -26.19 -37.01
N TRP A 459 -9.34 -26.29 -35.86
CA TRP A 459 -8.97 -27.19 -34.77
C TRP A 459 -10.17 -28.08 -34.43
N ASN A 460 -9.95 -29.40 -34.40
CA ASN A 460 -11.03 -30.39 -34.28
C ASN A 460 -10.70 -31.41 -33.19
N LYS A 461 -11.66 -31.69 -32.30
CA LYS A 461 -11.55 -32.66 -31.19
C LYS A 461 -10.34 -32.43 -30.29
N ALA A 462 -10.15 -31.18 -29.90
CA ALA A 462 -9.01 -30.71 -29.12
C ALA A 462 -9.25 -30.78 -27.61
N GLY A 463 -8.24 -31.20 -26.84
CA GLY A 463 -8.32 -31.25 -25.38
C GLY A 463 -9.12 -32.45 -24.84
N GLY A 464 -9.80 -32.25 -23.72
CA GLY A 464 -10.61 -33.26 -23.03
C GLY A 464 -11.45 -32.73 -21.87
N GLY A 465 -11.01 -31.64 -21.22
CA GLY A 465 -11.70 -31.01 -20.09
C GLY A 465 -11.22 -31.45 -18.70
N GLU A 466 -10.15 -32.23 -18.59
CA GLU A 466 -9.51 -32.58 -17.32
C GLU A 466 -8.44 -31.56 -16.91
N THR A 467 -7.56 -31.19 -17.84
CA THR A 467 -6.60 -30.10 -17.72
C THR A 467 -6.67 -29.20 -18.95
N PRO A 468 -6.60 -27.86 -18.80
CA PRO A 468 -6.81 -26.95 -19.92
C PRO A 468 -5.61 -26.93 -20.87
N ILE A 469 -5.86 -26.87 -22.18
CA ILE A 469 -4.87 -26.38 -23.14
C ILE A 469 -4.90 -24.86 -23.12
N ARG A 470 -3.75 -24.20 -22.92
CA ARG A 470 -3.66 -22.73 -22.84
C ARG A 470 -2.98 -22.17 -24.08
N ILE A 471 -3.56 -21.17 -24.73
CA ILE A 471 -3.00 -20.46 -25.88
C ILE A 471 -2.99 -18.97 -25.55
N LEU A 472 -1.79 -18.39 -25.37
CA LEU A 472 -1.61 -17.05 -24.83
C LEU A 472 -0.76 -16.14 -25.72
N GLY A 473 -1.01 -14.84 -25.68
CA GLY A 473 -0.02 -13.84 -26.09
C GLY A 473 1.09 -13.70 -25.05
N ARG A 474 2.35 -13.72 -25.50
CA ARG A 474 3.55 -13.63 -24.65
C ARG A 474 3.96 -12.19 -24.37
N GLY A 475 4.31 -11.88 -23.13
CA GLY A 475 4.79 -10.56 -22.71
C GLY A 475 3.74 -9.48 -22.89
N ARG A 476 4.16 -8.35 -23.49
CA ARG A 476 3.30 -7.22 -23.87
C ARG A 476 3.09 -7.07 -25.38
N GLY A 477 3.56 -8.04 -26.17
CA GLY A 477 3.49 -8.00 -27.63
C GLY A 477 2.07 -8.09 -28.18
N THR A 478 1.77 -7.38 -29.28
CA THR A 478 0.43 -7.46 -29.91
C THR A 478 0.31 -8.69 -30.81
N VAL A 479 -0.44 -9.69 -30.33
CA VAL A 479 -0.71 -10.94 -31.05
C VAL A 479 -2.04 -10.87 -31.80
N ILE A 480 -2.00 -10.98 -33.14
CA ILE A 480 -3.19 -10.89 -34.00
C ILE A 480 -3.45 -12.23 -34.70
N ILE A 481 -4.63 -12.79 -34.48
CA ILE A 481 -5.17 -13.92 -35.24
C ILE A 481 -5.92 -13.37 -36.46
N THR A 482 -5.48 -13.80 -37.65
CA THR A 482 -5.96 -13.34 -38.96
C THR A 482 -6.71 -14.46 -39.68
N GLY A 483 -7.79 -14.11 -40.39
CA GLY A 483 -8.83 -15.11 -40.72
C GLY A 483 -9.64 -15.52 -39.49
N LYS A 484 -10.72 -16.28 -39.71
CA LYS A 484 -11.64 -16.71 -38.65
C LYS A 484 -11.13 -18.00 -38.00
N LEU A 485 -10.97 -18.02 -36.68
CA LEU A 485 -10.68 -19.25 -35.95
C LEU A 485 -11.92 -20.18 -35.96
N THR A 486 -11.74 -21.47 -36.15
CA THR A 486 -12.83 -22.46 -36.06
C THR A 486 -12.43 -23.62 -35.17
N LEU A 487 -13.16 -23.85 -34.08
CA LEU A 487 -12.96 -24.95 -33.13
C LEU A 487 -14.21 -25.83 -33.07
N THR A 488 -14.07 -27.12 -33.38
CA THR A 488 -15.18 -28.10 -33.30
C THR A 488 -14.83 -29.23 -32.35
N GLY A 489 -15.71 -29.59 -31.41
CA GLY A 489 -15.45 -30.71 -30.48
C GLY A 489 -14.35 -30.44 -29.45
N GLY A 490 -14.00 -29.18 -29.20
CA GLY A 490 -12.99 -28.78 -28.21
C GLY A 490 -13.48 -28.89 -26.77
N ALA A 491 -12.61 -29.31 -25.84
CA ALA A 491 -12.91 -29.46 -24.42
C ALA A 491 -11.75 -28.99 -23.52
N GLY A 492 -11.97 -27.98 -22.67
CA GLY A 492 -10.96 -27.47 -21.74
C GLY A 492 -9.88 -26.66 -22.44
N ILE A 493 -10.22 -25.48 -22.96
CA ILE A 493 -9.31 -24.64 -23.76
C ILE A 493 -9.40 -23.17 -23.30
N VAL A 494 -8.25 -22.55 -23.06
CA VAL A 494 -8.12 -21.16 -22.62
C VAL A 494 -7.37 -20.34 -23.68
N PHE A 495 -8.03 -19.32 -24.23
CA PHE A 495 -7.44 -18.28 -25.06
C PHE A 495 -7.21 -17.02 -24.22
N GLU A 496 -5.98 -16.51 -24.15
CA GLU A 496 -5.63 -15.38 -23.29
C GLU A 496 -4.72 -14.34 -23.97
N ARG A 497 -4.99 -13.03 -23.84
CA ARG A 497 -4.19 -11.94 -24.46
C ARG A 497 -4.13 -11.96 -26.01
N LEU A 498 -5.14 -12.53 -26.68
CA LEU A 498 -5.21 -12.67 -28.14
C LEU A 498 -6.17 -11.66 -28.81
N ASN A 499 -5.88 -11.24 -30.04
CA ASN A 499 -6.67 -10.25 -30.76
C ASN A 499 -7.16 -10.84 -32.11
N PHE A 500 -8.47 -11.04 -32.28
CA PHE A 500 -9.10 -11.75 -33.40
C PHE A 500 -9.71 -10.78 -34.44
N ALA A 501 -9.02 -10.60 -35.57
CA ALA A 501 -9.38 -9.62 -36.61
C ALA A 501 -10.59 -10.02 -37.49
N HIS A 502 -11.04 -11.27 -37.40
CA HIS A 502 -12.20 -11.80 -38.14
C HIS A 502 -13.10 -12.68 -37.25
N GLY A 503 -12.93 -12.58 -35.93
CA GLY A 503 -13.68 -13.36 -34.97
C GLY A 503 -13.30 -14.86 -34.90
N ALA A 504 -14.18 -15.63 -34.27
CA ALA A 504 -14.07 -17.08 -34.10
C ALA A 504 -15.44 -17.76 -34.22
N ALA A 505 -15.44 -19.06 -34.54
CA ALA A 505 -16.60 -19.94 -34.43
C ALA A 505 -16.23 -21.17 -33.58
N LEU A 506 -17.12 -21.52 -32.68
CA LEU A 506 -17.04 -22.66 -31.76
C LEU A 506 -18.24 -23.56 -32.04
N ALA A 507 -18.03 -24.88 -32.13
CA ALA A 507 -19.05 -25.88 -32.41
C ALA A 507 -18.88 -27.12 -31.52
N ASP A 508 -19.97 -27.70 -31.04
CA ASP A 508 -20.00 -29.00 -30.32
C ASP A 508 -18.98 -29.10 -29.15
N SER A 509 -18.83 -28.03 -28.38
CA SER A 509 -17.66 -27.80 -27.50
C SER A 509 -18.02 -27.63 -26.02
N ARG A 510 -17.03 -27.75 -25.12
CA ARG A 510 -17.24 -27.51 -23.68
C ARG A 510 -16.04 -26.89 -22.97
N ASP A 511 -16.28 -26.23 -21.84
CA ASP A 511 -15.25 -25.59 -20.99
C ASP A 511 -14.24 -24.77 -21.83
N LEU A 512 -14.74 -23.69 -22.42
CA LEU A 512 -13.95 -22.78 -23.23
C LEU A 512 -13.84 -21.43 -22.52
N THR A 513 -12.63 -20.88 -22.43
CA THR A 513 -12.39 -19.57 -21.79
C THR A 513 -11.70 -18.60 -22.75
N PHE A 514 -12.21 -17.38 -22.83
CA PHE A 514 -11.53 -16.22 -23.41
C PHE A 514 -11.29 -15.19 -22.29
N LYS A 515 -10.02 -14.88 -21.99
CA LYS A 515 -9.62 -13.85 -21.02
C LYS A 515 -8.75 -12.80 -21.70
N ASN A 516 -8.97 -11.50 -21.49
CA ASN A 516 -8.12 -10.46 -22.07
C ASN A 516 -8.04 -10.54 -23.61
N CYS A 517 -9.14 -10.88 -24.28
CA CYS A 517 -9.19 -11.05 -25.74
C CYS A 517 -9.89 -9.86 -26.42
N THR A 518 -9.42 -9.48 -27.61
CA THR A 518 -10.07 -8.43 -28.43
C THR A 518 -10.70 -9.07 -29.67
N PHE A 519 -12.00 -8.90 -29.89
CA PHE A 519 -12.69 -9.25 -31.13
C PHE A 519 -13.01 -7.97 -31.90
N PHE A 520 -12.50 -7.86 -33.12
CA PHE A 520 -12.65 -6.64 -33.93
C PHE A 520 -12.84 -6.98 -35.40
N SER A 521 -14.06 -6.83 -35.91
CA SER A 521 -14.40 -7.01 -37.32
C SER A 521 -15.82 -6.49 -37.59
N THR A 522 -16.05 -5.87 -38.74
CA THR A 522 -17.39 -5.39 -39.13
C THR A 522 -18.32 -6.52 -39.58
N THR A 523 -17.78 -7.69 -39.91
CA THR A 523 -18.49 -8.85 -40.48
C THR A 523 -18.33 -10.13 -39.65
N GLY A 524 -17.75 -10.03 -38.45
CA GLY A 524 -17.42 -11.19 -37.63
C GLY A 524 -17.27 -10.84 -36.15
N GLY A 525 -17.44 -11.86 -35.30
CA GLY A 525 -17.33 -11.77 -33.86
C GLY A 525 -17.11 -13.16 -33.27
N LEU A 526 -17.56 -13.40 -32.04
CA LEU A 526 -17.51 -14.75 -31.46
C LEU A 526 -18.85 -15.45 -31.69
N ASN A 527 -18.85 -16.56 -32.42
CA ASN A 527 -20.01 -17.43 -32.59
C ASN A 527 -19.82 -18.73 -31.81
N ALA A 528 -20.85 -19.16 -31.07
CA ALA A 528 -20.89 -20.43 -30.35
C ALA A 528 -22.17 -21.20 -30.70
N ASP A 529 -22.01 -22.37 -31.30
CA ASP A 529 -23.06 -23.36 -31.59
C ASP A 529 -22.80 -24.60 -30.72
N LYS A 530 -23.80 -25.10 -29.98
CA LYS A 530 -23.67 -26.30 -29.13
C LYS A 530 -22.47 -26.25 -28.17
N VAL A 531 -22.24 -25.10 -27.53
CA VAL A 531 -21.16 -24.93 -26.55
C VAL A 531 -21.72 -24.98 -25.13
N ASN A 532 -21.06 -25.72 -24.23
CA ASN A 532 -21.38 -25.75 -22.81
C ASN A 532 -20.26 -25.07 -21.98
N ASP A 533 -20.62 -24.23 -21.02
CA ASP A 533 -19.70 -23.65 -20.03
C ASP A 533 -18.63 -22.72 -20.65
N LEU A 534 -19.09 -21.88 -21.58
CA LEU A 534 -18.30 -20.81 -22.22
C LEU A 534 -18.11 -19.61 -21.28
N LYS A 535 -16.85 -19.21 -21.06
CA LYS A 535 -16.45 -18.16 -20.12
C LYS A 535 -15.77 -17.03 -20.89
N ILE A 536 -16.36 -15.84 -20.91
CA ILE A 536 -15.81 -14.66 -21.60
C ILE A 536 -15.56 -13.59 -20.54
N LYS A 537 -14.28 -13.33 -20.26
CA LYS A 537 -13.83 -12.46 -19.18
C LYS A 537 -12.89 -11.37 -19.70
N HIS A 538 -12.99 -10.15 -19.18
CA HIS A 538 -12.05 -9.05 -19.45
C HIS A 538 -11.76 -8.84 -20.95
N SER A 539 -12.76 -9.04 -21.81
CA SER A 539 -12.60 -9.05 -23.26
C SER A 539 -13.34 -7.90 -23.92
N VAL A 540 -12.86 -7.48 -25.09
CA VAL A 540 -13.34 -6.29 -25.81
C VAL A 540 -13.93 -6.70 -27.15
N PHE A 541 -15.15 -6.28 -27.43
CA PHE A 541 -15.85 -6.45 -28.70
C PHE A 541 -15.97 -5.09 -29.39
N ALA A 542 -15.04 -4.79 -30.30
CA ALA A 542 -14.97 -3.52 -31.03
C ALA A 542 -15.71 -3.62 -32.37
N GLY A 543 -16.97 -3.18 -32.41
CA GLY A 543 -17.85 -3.31 -33.59
C GLY A 543 -18.27 -4.75 -33.93
N ALA A 544 -17.94 -5.70 -33.05
CA ALA A 544 -18.15 -7.13 -33.19
C ALA A 544 -19.25 -7.63 -32.22
N GLN A 545 -19.84 -8.78 -32.51
CA GLN A 545 -20.94 -9.36 -31.71
C GLN A 545 -20.55 -10.68 -31.04
N LEU A 546 -21.25 -11.03 -29.97
CA LEU A 546 -21.33 -12.38 -29.44
C LEU A 546 -22.63 -13.04 -29.94
N LEU A 547 -22.51 -14.21 -30.59
CA LEU A 547 -23.63 -15.02 -31.07
C LEU A 547 -23.60 -16.36 -30.34
N LEU A 548 -24.74 -16.76 -29.76
CA LEU A 548 -24.92 -18.01 -29.03
C LEU A 548 -26.10 -18.78 -29.65
N THR A 549 -25.98 -20.08 -29.84
CA THR A 549 -27.01 -20.97 -30.39
C THR A 549 -26.84 -22.37 -29.80
N GLU A 550 -27.94 -22.98 -29.34
CA GLU A 550 -27.96 -24.28 -28.62
C GLU A 550 -26.90 -24.36 -27.52
N THR A 551 -26.59 -23.23 -26.89
CA THR A 551 -25.39 -23.00 -26.06
C THR A 551 -25.79 -22.72 -24.62
N GLU A 552 -25.09 -23.31 -23.66
CA GLU A 552 -25.48 -23.33 -22.25
C GLU A 552 -24.35 -22.88 -21.30
N ALA A 553 -24.73 -22.57 -20.06
CA ALA A 553 -23.84 -22.30 -18.93
C ALA A 553 -22.87 -21.09 -19.11
N VAL A 554 -23.22 -20.14 -19.98
CA VAL A 554 -22.35 -19.02 -20.37
C VAL A 554 -22.11 -18.04 -19.22
N THR A 555 -20.88 -17.57 -19.10
CA THR A 555 -20.42 -16.61 -18.07
C THR A 555 -19.80 -15.38 -18.74
N LEU A 556 -20.42 -14.20 -18.56
CA LEU A 556 -19.99 -12.92 -19.16
C LEU A 556 -19.65 -11.91 -18.05
N THR A 557 -18.38 -11.55 -17.86
CA THR A 557 -18.02 -10.52 -16.87
C THR A 557 -16.73 -9.76 -17.19
N GLY A 558 -16.67 -8.48 -16.83
CA GLY A 558 -15.54 -7.61 -17.11
C GLY A 558 -15.41 -7.19 -18.58
N ASN A 559 -16.41 -7.40 -19.44
CA ASN A 559 -16.26 -7.18 -20.89
C ASN A 559 -16.68 -5.77 -21.34
N ILE A 560 -16.09 -5.26 -22.43
CA ILE A 560 -16.57 -4.06 -23.12
C ILE A 560 -17.20 -4.46 -24.45
N TYR A 561 -18.46 -4.07 -24.65
CA TYR A 561 -19.16 -4.16 -25.93
C TYR A 561 -19.32 -2.76 -26.53
N ALA A 562 -18.52 -2.46 -27.56
CA ALA A 562 -18.63 -1.24 -28.35
C ALA A 562 -19.57 -1.51 -29.53
N ASN A 563 -20.87 -1.51 -29.23
CA ASN A 563 -21.94 -2.08 -30.04
C ASN A 563 -22.88 -1.03 -30.66
N ALA A 564 -22.35 0.14 -31.03
CA ALA A 564 -23.11 1.32 -31.49
C ALA A 564 -24.18 1.11 -32.57
N ASP A 565 -24.08 0.08 -33.43
CA ASP A 565 -25.03 -0.21 -34.52
C ASP A 565 -25.69 -1.59 -34.44
N LYS A 566 -25.43 -2.36 -33.38
CA LYS A 566 -25.69 -3.81 -33.30
C LYS A 566 -25.96 -4.28 -31.87
N PRO A 567 -26.74 -5.35 -31.64
CA PRO A 567 -26.78 -5.99 -30.34
C PRO A 567 -25.41 -6.59 -29.98
N ALA A 568 -24.98 -6.36 -28.74
CA ALA A 568 -23.73 -6.89 -28.19
C ALA A 568 -23.76 -8.43 -28.10
N VAL A 569 -24.89 -8.97 -27.66
CA VAL A 569 -25.12 -10.41 -27.52
C VAL A 569 -26.42 -10.80 -28.25
N ARG A 570 -26.39 -11.86 -29.05
CA ARG A 570 -27.58 -12.54 -29.56
C ARG A 570 -27.58 -13.99 -29.09
N LEU A 571 -28.73 -14.46 -28.63
CA LEU A 571 -28.95 -15.80 -28.12
C LEU A 571 -30.37 -16.29 -28.45
N ASP A 572 -30.53 -17.60 -28.59
CA ASP A 572 -31.81 -18.29 -28.80
C ASP A 572 -32.59 -18.46 -27.50
N SER A 573 -31.93 -18.84 -26.40
CA SER A 573 -32.54 -18.99 -25.08
C SER A 573 -31.83 -18.12 -24.04
N ALA A 574 -32.60 -17.31 -23.30
CA ALA A 574 -32.07 -16.54 -22.18
C ALA A 574 -31.45 -17.44 -21.08
N GLY A 575 -31.93 -18.68 -20.97
CA GLY A 575 -31.39 -19.69 -20.05
C GLY A 575 -29.96 -20.14 -20.36
N ALA A 576 -29.42 -19.78 -21.53
CA ALA A 576 -28.01 -19.99 -21.87
C ALA A 576 -27.05 -19.33 -20.87
N ILE A 577 -27.44 -18.19 -20.28
CA ILE A 577 -26.57 -17.37 -19.42
C ILE A 577 -26.65 -17.85 -17.97
N ARG A 578 -25.57 -18.43 -17.46
CA ARG A 578 -25.38 -18.73 -16.02
C ARG A 578 -25.09 -17.45 -15.22
N TYR A 579 -24.35 -16.51 -15.81
CA TYR A 579 -23.97 -15.25 -15.16
C TYR A 579 -23.64 -14.14 -16.17
N SER A 580 -24.23 -12.95 -15.97
CA SER A 580 -23.82 -11.70 -16.60
C SER A 580 -23.82 -10.60 -15.55
N ASP A 581 -22.65 -10.01 -15.26
CA ASP A 581 -22.51 -8.83 -14.41
C ASP A 581 -21.16 -8.14 -14.65
N TYR A 582 -21.04 -6.85 -14.32
CA TYR A 582 -19.85 -6.02 -14.53
C TYR A 582 -19.33 -6.01 -15.99
N ASN A 583 -20.18 -5.75 -16.97
CA ASN A 583 -19.83 -5.52 -18.38
C ASN A 583 -20.09 -4.05 -18.77
N ASN A 584 -19.76 -3.65 -20.00
CA ASN A 584 -20.13 -2.34 -20.55
C ASN A 584 -20.91 -2.49 -21.86
N TYR A 585 -22.00 -1.76 -22.01
CA TYR A 585 -22.83 -1.72 -23.22
C TYR A 585 -22.92 -0.28 -23.76
N GLN A 586 -22.59 -0.10 -25.05
CA GLN A 586 -22.61 1.19 -25.72
C GLN A 586 -24.02 1.54 -26.23
N ASP A 587 -24.62 0.68 -27.07
CA ASP A 587 -26.06 0.79 -27.36
C ASP A 587 -26.86 0.13 -26.23
N THR A 588 -27.57 0.98 -25.49
CA THR A 588 -28.44 0.65 -24.35
C THR A 588 -29.88 0.34 -24.75
N ALA A 589 -30.30 0.66 -25.97
CA ALA A 589 -31.64 0.37 -26.48
C ALA A 589 -31.75 -1.06 -27.05
N HIS A 590 -30.68 -1.56 -27.67
CA HIS A 590 -30.66 -2.88 -28.31
C HIS A 590 -29.54 -3.79 -27.79
N SER A 591 -29.13 -3.65 -26.52
CA SER A 591 -27.95 -4.33 -25.98
C SER A 591 -27.93 -5.84 -26.24
N TRP A 592 -29.06 -6.53 -26.08
CA TRP A 592 -29.19 -7.98 -26.35
C TRP A 592 -30.30 -8.27 -27.37
N VAL A 593 -30.23 -9.41 -28.05
CA VAL A 593 -31.36 -10.01 -28.79
C VAL A 593 -31.57 -11.46 -28.35
N VAL A 594 -32.72 -11.74 -27.74
CA VAL A 594 -33.12 -13.05 -27.20
C VAL A 594 -34.31 -13.58 -27.99
N ASP A 595 -34.21 -14.77 -28.57
CA ASP A 595 -35.25 -15.39 -29.42
C ASP A 595 -35.79 -14.40 -30.49
N GLY A 596 -34.89 -13.67 -31.12
CA GLY A 596 -35.21 -12.62 -32.10
C GLY A 596 -35.75 -11.30 -31.54
N ALA A 597 -36.21 -11.25 -30.29
CA ALA A 597 -36.67 -10.03 -29.63
C ALA A 597 -35.49 -9.18 -29.11
N ALA A 598 -35.49 -7.88 -29.42
CA ALA A 598 -34.51 -6.94 -28.89
C ALA A 598 -34.82 -6.59 -27.42
N TRP A 599 -33.78 -6.58 -26.59
CA TRP A 599 -33.81 -6.24 -25.17
C TRP A 599 -32.88 -5.06 -24.91
N SER A 600 -33.40 -4.04 -24.22
CA SER A 600 -32.59 -2.91 -23.74
C SER A 600 -31.67 -3.33 -22.59
N PHE A 601 -30.73 -2.47 -22.21
CA PHE A 601 -29.90 -2.69 -21.02
C PHE A 601 -30.78 -2.89 -19.77
N ALA A 602 -31.81 -2.06 -19.59
CA ALA A 602 -32.76 -2.18 -18.48
C ALA A 602 -33.53 -3.52 -18.50
N ASP A 603 -33.82 -4.06 -19.68
CA ASP A 603 -34.45 -5.37 -19.82
C ASP A 603 -33.56 -6.52 -19.31
N VAL A 604 -32.25 -6.43 -19.59
CA VAL A 604 -31.22 -7.37 -19.11
C VAL A 604 -31.06 -7.28 -17.59
N GLN A 605 -30.94 -6.06 -17.04
CA GLN A 605 -30.80 -5.86 -15.58
C GLN A 605 -31.95 -6.49 -14.79
N GLN A 606 -33.20 -6.25 -15.23
CA GLN A 606 -34.39 -6.75 -14.54
C GLN A 606 -34.53 -8.27 -14.60
N ARG A 607 -34.28 -8.88 -15.77
CA ARG A 607 -34.51 -10.31 -16.01
C ARG A 607 -33.34 -11.18 -15.52
N HIS A 608 -32.09 -10.79 -15.79
CA HIS A 608 -30.89 -11.61 -15.57
C HIS A 608 -29.98 -11.15 -14.43
N HIS A 609 -30.42 -10.20 -13.59
CA HIS A 609 -29.68 -9.68 -12.43
C HIS A 609 -28.35 -8.97 -12.74
N ASP A 610 -28.16 -8.47 -13.96
CA ASP A 610 -26.98 -7.68 -14.30
C ASP A 610 -27.05 -6.33 -13.57
N ARG A 611 -26.27 -6.15 -12.48
CA ARG A 611 -26.44 -5.06 -11.49
C ARG A 611 -25.38 -3.98 -11.57
N TYR A 612 -24.15 -4.36 -11.92
CA TYR A 612 -22.96 -3.52 -11.85
C TYR A 612 -22.33 -3.30 -13.22
N SER A 613 -22.92 -3.82 -14.30
CA SER A 613 -22.61 -3.34 -15.65
C SER A 613 -22.88 -1.85 -15.82
N GLN A 614 -22.14 -1.23 -16.74
CA GLN A 614 -22.13 0.21 -16.97
C GLN A 614 -22.44 0.56 -18.43
N THR A 615 -22.66 1.85 -18.68
CA THR A 615 -23.07 2.42 -19.96
C THR A 615 -22.14 3.57 -20.34
N LEU A 616 -20.84 3.27 -20.32
CA LEU A 616 -19.75 4.17 -20.69
C LEU A 616 -19.51 4.13 -22.21
N GLU A 617 -19.13 5.26 -22.79
CA GLU A 617 -18.78 5.38 -24.21
C GLU A 617 -17.29 5.00 -24.43
N PRO A 618 -16.97 3.91 -25.15
CA PRO A 618 -15.58 3.47 -25.33
C PRO A 618 -14.96 4.08 -26.59
N GLU A 619 -13.98 4.97 -26.43
CA GLU A 619 -13.23 5.56 -27.54
C GLU A 619 -12.03 4.68 -27.91
N PHE A 620 -11.78 4.44 -29.21
CA PHE A 620 -10.69 3.59 -29.67
C PHE A 620 -9.69 4.30 -30.57
N ILE A 621 -8.40 4.02 -30.33
CA ILE A 621 -7.29 4.28 -31.25
C ILE A 621 -6.76 2.97 -31.81
N VAL A 622 -6.38 2.94 -33.09
CA VAL A 622 -5.78 1.74 -33.72
C VAL A 622 -4.27 1.74 -33.46
N ALA A 623 -3.82 0.93 -32.50
CA ALA A 623 -2.41 0.73 -32.19
C ALA A 623 -1.95 -0.66 -32.64
N HIS A 624 -0.82 -0.76 -33.35
CA HIS A 624 -0.27 -2.00 -33.90
C HIS A 624 -1.26 -2.81 -34.79
N GLY A 625 -2.31 -2.17 -35.29
CA GLY A 625 -3.38 -2.80 -36.08
C GLY A 625 -4.51 -3.45 -35.27
N VAL A 626 -4.64 -3.12 -33.98
CA VAL A 626 -5.74 -3.55 -33.10
C VAL A 626 -6.39 -2.31 -32.45
N PRO A 627 -7.73 -2.26 -32.28
CA PRO A 627 -8.36 -1.24 -31.44
C PRO A 627 -7.87 -1.34 -30.00
N ARG A 628 -7.33 -0.25 -29.47
CA ARG A 628 -7.01 -0.05 -28.05
C ARG A 628 -7.86 1.09 -27.51
N LEU A 629 -8.34 0.92 -26.28
CA LEU A 629 -9.15 1.92 -25.60
C LEU A 629 -8.30 3.18 -25.36
N LEU A 630 -8.78 4.34 -25.79
CA LEU A 630 -8.10 5.62 -25.65
C LEU A 630 -8.46 6.27 -24.32
N ASN A 631 -9.74 6.28 -23.98
CA ASN A 631 -10.30 6.84 -22.76
C ASN A 631 -10.35 5.82 -21.62
N GLU A 632 -9.22 5.21 -21.26
CA GLU A 632 -9.20 4.08 -20.30
C GLU A 632 -9.68 4.41 -18.88
N SER A 633 -9.60 5.67 -18.42
CA SER A 633 -9.80 6.03 -17.00
C SER A 633 -11.14 5.59 -16.40
N PRO A 634 -12.32 5.77 -17.05
CA PRO A 634 -13.62 5.33 -16.50
C PRO A 634 -13.80 3.81 -16.47
N PHE A 635 -13.02 3.07 -17.28
CA PHE A 635 -13.06 1.61 -17.37
C PHE A 635 -12.08 0.93 -16.38
N LYS A 636 -11.23 1.72 -15.71
CA LYS A 636 -10.33 1.22 -14.66
C LYS A 636 -11.11 0.98 -13.37
N SER A 637 -10.87 -0.20 -12.80
CA SER A 637 -11.42 -0.66 -11.51
C SER A 637 -12.95 -0.61 -11.37
N THR A 638 -13.69 -0.56 -12.48
CA THR A 638 -15.16 -0.65 -12.55
C THR A 638 -15.68 -2.08 -12.87
N GLY A 639 -14.77 -3.02 -13.10
CA GLY A 639 -15.04 -4.45 -13.29
C GLY A 639 -15.16 -5.25 -11.97
N PRO A 640 -15.34 -6.57 -12.06
CA PRO A 640 -15.60 -7.42 -10.90
C PRO A 640 -14.45 -7.37 -9.89
N ASN A 641 -14.76 -7.24 -8.60
CA ASN A 641 -13.79 -7.07 -7.51
C ASN A 641 -12.82 -5.88 -7.69
N SER A 642 -13.20 -4.80 -8.38
CA SER A 642 -12.33 -3.66 -8.71
C SER A 642 -11.18 -3.97 -9.68
N THR A 643 -11.38 -4.95 -10.56
CA THR A 643 -10.57 -5.13 -11.78
C THR A 643 -11.05 -4.21 -12.92
N ALA A 644 -10.37 -4.18 -14.07
CA ALA A 644 -10.78 -3.33 -15.19
C ALA A 644 -11.94 -3.92 -16.01
N LEU A 645 -12.79 -3.05 -16.57
CA LEU A 645 -13.63 -3.39 -17.71
C LEU A 645 -12.77 -3.44 -18.98
N GLY A 646 -13.00 -4.44 -19.83
CA GLY A 646 -12.11 -4.76 -20.94
C GLY A 646 -10.82 -5.42 -20.44
N ILE A 647 -9.71 -5.19 -21.14
CA ILE A 647 -8.42 -5.87 -20.91
C ILE A 647 -7.88 -5.51 -19.52
N HIS A 648 -7.75 -6.51 -18.64
CA HIS A 648 -7.22 -6.34 -17.28
C HIS A 648 -5.84 -6.99 -17.11
N GLN A 649 -4.89 -6.24 -16.54
CA GLN A 649 -3.54 -6.72 -16.22
C GLN A 649 -3.30 -6.66 -14.71
N GLU A 650 -3.08 -7.83 -14.09
CA GLU A 650 -2.90 -8.00 -12.65
C GLU A 650 -1.52 -7.52 -12.18
N TYR A 651 -0.50 -7.74 -13.03
CA TYR A 651 0.84 -7.20 -12.89
C TYR A 651 1.16 -6.32 -14.10
N ASP A 652 1.67 -5.12 -13.82
CA ASP A 652 2.26 -4.20 -14.79
C ASP A 652 3.68 -3.87 -14.31
N PRO A 653 4.74 -4.15 -15.09
CA PRO A 653 6.12 -3.83 -14.77
C PRO A 653 6.50 -2.37 -15.08
N ALA A 654 5.61 -1.56 -15.67
CA ALA A 654 5.92 -0.18 -16.03
C ALA A 654 6.28 0.67 -14.79
N PRO A 655 7.35 1.50 -14.85
CA PRO A 655 7.76 2.34 -13.73
C PRO A 655 6.75 3.48 -13.51
N GLU A 656 6.20 3.57 -12.30
CA GLU A 656 5.23 4.59 -11.89
C GLU A 656 5.78 6.02 -12.12
N THR A 657 5.06 6.89 -12.83
CA THR A 657 5.58 8.21 -13.20
C THR A 657 5.70 9.18 -12.02
N LEU A 658 6.68 10.10 -12.12
CA LEU A 658 6.77 11.28 -11.26
C LEU A 658 6.04 12.45 -11.92
N SER A 659 4.98 12.93 -11.28
CA SER A 659 4.29 14.18 -11.66
C SER A 659 4.90 15.35 -10.89
N LEU A 660 4.93 16.55 -11.49
CA LEU A 660 5.39 17.79 -10.85
C LEU A 660 4.49 18.97 -11.25
N VAL A 661 4.05 19.75 -10.26
CA VAL A 661 3.24 20.97 -10.45
C VAL A 661 3.98 22.17 -9.85
N GLY A 662 4.23 23.19 -10.68
CA GLY A 662 5.09 24.34 -10.39
C GLY A 662 6.32 24.40 -11.31
N PRO A 663 7.40 25.12 -10.95
CA PRO A 663 7.56 25.87 -9.72
C PRO A 663 6.81 27.19 -9.72
N PHE A 664 6.40 27.63 -8.54
CA PHE A 664 5.73 28.90 -8.28
C PHE A 664 6.63 29.80 -7.44
N LEU A 665 6.51 31.12 -7.64
CA LEU A 665 7.04 32.10 -6.70
C LEU A 665 6.00 32.30 -5.58
N HIS A 666 6.40 32.06 -4.33
CA HIS A 666 5.56 32.28 -3.15
C HIS A 666 5.64 33.72 -2.66
N SER A 667 6.86 34.26 -2.53
CA SER A 667 7.09 35.63 -2.06
C SER A 667 8.50 36.12 -2.38
N THR A 668 8.71 37.43 -2.40
CA THR A 668 10.02 38.08 -2.56
C THR A 668 10.27 39.11 -1.47
N SER A 669 11.55 39.40 -1.22
CA SER A 669 12.02 40.56 -0.45
C SER A 669 12.98 41.39 -1.31
N ASP A 670 13.73 42.28 -0.68
CA ASP A 670 14.89 42.96 -1.24
C ASP A 670 16.08 42.03 -1.50
N THR A 671 16.24 40.96 -0.71
CA THR A 671 17.43 40.10 -0.69
C THR A 671 17.14 38.60 -0.84
N SER A 672 15.88 38.20 -0.99
CA SER A 672 15.47 36.80 -1.08
C SER A 672 14.24 36.55 -1.97
N ALA A 673 14.11 35.31 -2.46
CA ALA A 673 12.95 34.83 -3.21
C ALA A 673 12.60 33.40 -2.79
N ASN A 674 11.35 33.17 -2.45
CA ASN A 674 10.84 31.90 -1.95
C ASN A 674 10.05 31.18 -3.06
N ILE A 675 10.44 29.95 -3.35
CA ILE A 675 10.02 29.16 -4.50
C ILE A 675 9.40 27.85 -4.01
N GLU A 676 8.34 27.37 -4.65
CA GLU A 676 7.55 26.20 -4.21
C GLU A 676 7.09 25.32 -5.37
N TRP A 677 7.01 24.01 -5.15
CA TRP A 677 6.42 23.05 -6.10
C TRP A 677 5.96 21.77 -5.39
N TRP A 678 5.09 21.04 -6.07
CA TRP A 678 4.50 19.79 -5.62
C TRP A 678 4.93 18.64 -6.52
N THR A 679 5.14 17.46 -5.95
CA THR A 679 5.41 16.21 -6.69
C THR A 679 4.58 15.05 -6.18
N SER A 680 4.25 14.10 -7.06
CA SER A 680 3.49 12.89 -6.68
C SER A 680 4.24 11.99 -5.68
N ARG A 681 5.56 12.16 -5.57
CA ARG A 681 6.46 11.36 -4.72
C ARG A 681 7.58 12.24 -4.15
N PRO A 682 8.17 11.87 -3.00
CA PRO A 682 9.43 12.44 -2.55
C PRO A 682 10.54 12.26 -3.59
N ALA A 683 11.31 13.32 -3.85
CA ALA A 683 12.37 13.34 -4.85
C ALA A 683 13.55 14.24 -4.43
N VAL A 684 14.68 14.06 -5.13
CA VAL A 684 15.88 14.90 -5.07
C VAL A 684 15.86 15.86 -6.26
N PHE A 685 16.11 17.14 -6.02
CA PHE A 685 15.93 18.19 -7.04
C PHE A 685 17.23 18.84 -7.49
N SER A 686 17.19 19.46 -8.66
CA SER A 686 18.08 20.56 -9.04
C SER A 686 17.27 21.74 -9.58
N LEU A 687 17.73 22.96 -9.27
CA LEU A 687 17.11 24.24 -9.59
C LEU A 687 18.16 25.16 -10.21
N ALA A 688 17.82 25.86 -11.28
CA ALA A 688 18.67 26.85 -11.91
C ALA A 688 18.09 28.25 -11.73
N TRP A 689 18.94 29.25 -11.55
CA TRP A 689 18.55 30.66 -11.42
C TRP A 689 19.58 31.63 -12.01
N GLY A 690 19.24 32.91 -12.14
CA GLY A 690 20.17 33.97 -12.55
C GLY A 690 19.47 35.24 -13.01
N GLU A 691 20.23 36.26 -13.39
CA GLU A 691 19.72 37.57 -13.86
C GLU A 691 19.19 37.55 -15.31
N THR A 692 19.38 36.43 -16.01
CA THR A 692 18.97 36.23 -17.41
C THR A 692 18.22 34.89 -17.55
N PRO A 693 17.33 34.73 -18.55
CA PRO A 693 16.60 33.48 -18.81
C PRO A 693 17.48 32.22 -18.96
N ASP A 694 18.76 32.38 -19.32
CA ASP A 694 19.77 31.31 -19.30
C ASP A 694 19.83 30.54 -17.96
N THR A 695 19.56 31.21 -16.83
CA THR A 695 19.63 30.66 -15.47
C THR A 695 20.98 29.97 -15.16
N ARG A 696 22.08 30.71 -15.27
CA ARG A 696 23.45 30.15 -15.21
C ARG A 696 23.88 29.58 -13.85
N ASN A 697 23.22 29.94 -12.76
CA ASN A 697 23.54 29.47 -11.41
C ASN A 697 22.74 28.20 -11.09
N VAL A 698 23.40 27.03 -11.09
CA VAL A 698 22.73 25.73 -10.86
C VAL A 698 22.97 25.21 -9.44
N LEU A 699 21.88 24.98 -8.72
CA LEU A 699 21.81 24.41 -7.38
C LEU A 699 21.36 22.96 -7.48
N GLY A 700 22.17 22.01 -7.02
CA GLY A 700 21.91 20.57 -7.16
C GLY A 700 21.77 19.82 -5.85
N ARG A 701 21.00 18.72 -5.89
CA ARG A 701 20.95 17.66 -4.87
C ARG A 701 20.43 18.11 -3.49
N PHE A 702 19.28 18.75 -3.47
CA PHE A 702 18.53 19.07 -2.24
C PHE A 702 17.17 18.35 -2.23
N THR A 703 16.51 18.27 -1.06
CA THR A 703 15.22 17.60 -0.87
C THR A 703 14.25 18.46 -0.07
N GLY A 704 12.94 18.38 -0.39
CA GLY A 704 11.89 18.99 0.42
C GLY A 704 11.50 18.13 1.63
N SER A 705 10.24 18.26 2.07
CA SER A 705 9.71 17.44 3.16
C SER A 705 9.34 16.04 2.68
N ALA A 706 8.49 16.01 1.65
CA ALA A 706 7.94 14.81 1.00
C ALA A 706 7.40 15.21 -0.39
N ARG A 707 6.09 15.41 -0.53
CA ARG A 707 5.40 15.79 -1.78
C ARG A 707 5.37 17.31 -1.99
N PHE A 708 5.25 18.09 -0.92
CA PHE A 708 5.56 19.53 -0.93
C PHE A 708 7.07 19.80 -0.86
N ASN A 709 7.53 20.74 -1.68
CA ASN A 709 8.92 21.16 -1.79
C ASN A 709 9.03 22.70 -1.87
N THR A 710 10.08 23.24 -1.26
CA THR A 710 10.37 24.68 -1.27
C THR A 710 11.89 24.94 -1.31
N TYR A 711 12.30 26.05 -1.91
CA TYR A 711 13.66 26.58 -1.87
C TYR A 711 13.62 28.10 -1.65
N SER A 712 14.53 28.65 -0.85
CA SER A 712 14.71 30.09 -0.69
C SER A 712 16.05 30.54 -1.26
N LEU A 713 16.01 31.29 -2.36
CA LEU A 713 17.18 32.04 -2.84
C LEU A 713 17.42 33.21 -1.88
N THR A 714 18.67 33.43 -1.47
CA THR A 714 19.05 34.47 -0.49
C THR A 714 20.37 35.11 -0.87
N GLY A 715 20.59 36.36 -0.48
CA GLY A 715 21.76 37.13 -0.90
C GLY A 715 21.61 37.71 -2.31
N LEU A 716 20.37 37.96 -2.73
CA LEU A 716 20.04 38.65 -3.98
C LEU A 716 20.25 40.17 -3.83
N GLU A 717 20.43 40.87 -4.94
CA GLU A 717 20.52 42.33 -4.97
C GLU A 717 19.12 42.98 -4.97
N PRO A 718 18.91 44.11 -4.27
CA PRO A 718 17.68 44.91 -4.37
C PRO A 718 17.41 45.49 -5.77
N ASP A 719 16.14 45.75 -6.07
CA ASP A 719 15.62 46.24 -7.36
C ASP A 719 16.08 45.46 -8.62
N ARG A 720 16.47 44.19 -8.46
CA ARG A 720 17.06 43.37 -9.54
C ARG A 720 16.05 42.34 -10.07
N THR A 721 16.03 42.17 -11.40
CA THR A 721 15.24 41.12 -12.06
C THR A 721 16.05 39.82 -12.12
N TYR A 722 15.40 38.72 -11.76
CA TYR A 722 15.96 37.38 -11.75
C TYR A 722 14.99 36.37 -12.36
N TYR A 723 15.50 35.19 -12.67
CA TYR A 723 14.83 34.09 -13.35
C TYR A 723 15.15 32.77 -12.63
N PHE A 724 14.23 31.80 -12.63
CA PHE A 724 14.48 30.44 -12.13
C PHE A 724 13.68 29.34 -12.85
N LYS A 725 14.13 28.08 -12.72
CA LYS A 725 13.40 26.86 -13.11
C LYS A 725 13.87 25.63 -12.34
N ILE A 726 13.04 24.59 -12.27
CA ILE A 726 13.48 23.23 -11.91
C ILE A 726 14.20 22.62 -13.12
N VAL A 727 15.36 22.00 -12.89
CA VAL A 727 16.20 21.37 -13.93
C VAL A 727 16.07 19.84 -13.92
N SER A 728 15.82 19.26 -12.75
CA SER A 728 15.53 17.82 -12.62
C SER A 728 14.79 17.50 -11.32
N ALA A 729 14.01 16.42 -11.34
CA ALA A 729 13.50 15.74 -10.15
C ALA A 729 13.76 14.22 -10.26
N ASP A 730 14.42 13.65 -9.24
CA ASP A 730 14.85 12.25 -9.18
C ASP A 730 14.19 11.57 -7.96
N ALA A 731 13.23 10.68 -8.22
CA ALA A 731 12.45 9.96 -7.22
C ALA A 731 12.98 8.54 -6.91
N SER A 732 14.31 8.33 -6.98
CA SER A 732 14.94 7.02 -6.78
C SER A 732 14.78 6.44 -5.36
N ASN A 733 13.67 5.73 -5.13
CA ASN A 733 13.42 5.02 -3.89
C ASN A 733 14.28 3.74 -3.76
N ARG A 734 15.48 3.92 -3.19
CA ARG A 734 16.44 2.84 -2.92
C ARG A 734 15.90 1.68 -2.05
N GLN A 735 14.78 1.83 -1.35
CA GLN A 735 14.19 0.74 -0.56
C GLN A 735 13.20 -0.14 -1.34
N ARG A 736 12.68 0.33 -2.49
CA ARG A 736 11.72 -0.44 -3.31
C ARG A 736 12.34 -1.12 -4.53
N GLY A 737 13.64 -0.92 -4.80
CA GLY A 737 14.34 -1.48 -5.97
C GLY A 737 13.96 -0.84 -7.31
N VAL A 738 12.89 -0.05 -7.36
CA VAL A 738 12.43 0.67 -8.55
C VAL A 738 13.21 1.99 -8.68
N THR A 739 13.94 2.14 -9.79
CA THR A 739 14.52 3.42 -10.21
C THR A 739 13.61 4.05 -11.26
N LEU A 740 13.04 5.21 -10.94
CA LEU A 740 12.20 5.96 -11.88
C LEU A 740 13.07 6.81 -12.83
N PRO A 741 12.63 7.05 -14.08
CA PRO A 741 13.28 8.01 -14.96
C PRO A 741 13.37 9.39 -14.30
N VAL A 742 14.53 10.05 -14.43
CA VAL A 742 14.72 11.41 -13.88
C VAL A 742 13.87 12.38 -14.69
N LEU A 743 12.84 12.95 -14.06
CA LEU A 743 11.99 13.96 -14.66
C LEU A 743 12.80 15.22 -14.95
N ARG A 744 12.77 15.66 -16.21
CA ARG A 744 13.29 16.96 -16.65
C ARG A 744 12.10 17.77 -17.14
N PRO A 745 11.47 18.59 -16.29
CA PRO A 745 10.25 19.29 -16.68
C PRO A 745 10.54 20.31 -17.79
N GLU A 746 9.65 20.39 -18.78
CA GLU A 746 9.72 21.37 -19.88
C GLU A 746 9.29 22.79 -19.44
N ASN A 747 9.07 22.98 -18.15
CA ASN A 747 8.36 24.11 -17.56
C ASN A 747 9.09 25.44 -17.80
N ALA A 748 8.31 26.48 -18.08
CA ALA A 748 8.80 27.81 -18.40
C ALA A 748 9.71 28.39 -17.31
N VAL A 749 10.69 29.20 -17.74
CA VAL A 749 11.54 29.98 -16.84
C VAL A 749 10.70 31.07 -16.18
N VAL A 750 10.60 31.06 -14.85
CA VAL A 750 9.81 32.03 -14.08
C VAL A 750 10.66 33.25 -13.76
N SER A 751 10.19 34.44 -14.15
CA SER A 751 10.82 35.72 -13.84
C SER A 751 10.25 36.36 -12.57
N PHE A 752 11.10 37.03 -11.78
CA PHE A 752 10.69 37.86 -10.64
C PHE A 752 11.57 39.11 -10.51
N LYS A 753 11.17 40.06 -9.67
CA LYS A 753 11.99 41.21 -9.26
C LYS A 753 12.08 41.26 -7.73
N THR A 754 13.25 41.56 -7.18
CA THR A 754 13.40 41.90 -5.76
C THR A 754 12.85 43.31 -5.48
N ALA A 755 12.52 43.58 -4.21
CA ALA A 755 12.14 44.92 -3.79
C ALA A 755 13.34 45.87 -3.82
N ALA A 756 13.12 47.17 -4.02
CA ALA A 756 14.20 48.18 -4.05
C ALA A 756 14.79 48.51 -2.67
N ALA A 757 14.08 48.17 -1.60
CA ALA A 757 14.49 48.39 -0.22
C ALA A 757 13.89 47.33 0.71
N PRO A 758 14.54 47.04 1.85
CA PRO A 758 13.95 46.21 2.91
C PRO A 758 12.58 46.73 3.34
N ALA A 759 11.56 45.88 3.35
CA ALA A 759 10.27 46.20 3.98
C ALA A 759 10.43 46.32 5.50
N GLU A 760 9.72 47.24 6.16
CA GLU A 760 9.77 47.38 7.62
C GLU A 760 9.30 46.10 8.35
N PRO A 761 9.97 45.67 9.45
CA PRO A 761 9.57 44.50 10.22
C PRO A 761 8.16 44.61 10.79
N ARG A 762 7.37 43.55 10.67
CA ARG A 762 5.98 43.48 11.14
C ARG A 762 5.83 42.57 12.34
N ILE A 763 4.79 42.85 13.12
CA ILE A 763 4.28 41.95 14.14
C ILE A 763 2.94 41.41 13.66
N TYR A 764 2.83 40.09 13.53
CA TYR A 764 1.58 39.38 13.27
C TYR A 764 1.12 38.68 14.55
N HIS A 765 -0.17 38.75 14.86
CA HIS A 765 -0.79 38.12 16.00
C HIS A 765 -1.58 36.88 15.57
N VAL A 766 -1.51 35.82 16.36
CA VAL A 766 -2.27 34.57 16.17
C VAL A 766 -2.97 34.21 17.46
N ALA A 767 -4.25 33.82 17.40
CA ALA A 767 -5.04 33.36 18.53
C ALA A 767 -6.17 32.43 18.06
N PRO A 768 -6.63 31.42 18.84
CA PRO A 768 -7.64 30.46 18.37
C PRO A 768 -9.03 31.08 18.14
N ASP A 769 -9.28 32.26 18.71
CA ASP A 769 -10.48 33.11 18.53
C ASP A 769 -10.35 34.10 17.36
N GLY A 770 -9.21 34.11 16.66
CA GLY A 770 -8.96 34.94 15.48
C GLY A 770 -9.64 34.43 14.21
N ASN A 771 -9.32 35.08 13.09
CA ASN A 771 -9.84 34.72 11.76
C ASN A 771 -8.74 34.91 10.70
N ASP A 772 -8.52 33.91 9.85
CA ASP A 772 -7.48 33.95 8.80
C ASP A 772 -7.80 34.92 7.65
N ALA A 773 -9.01 35.46 7.59
CA ALA A 773 -9.39 36.59 6.74
C ALA A 773 -8.93 37.96 7.29
N ASN A 774 -8.52 38.06 8.57
CA ASN A 774 -8.02 39.30 9.17
C ASN A 774 -6.65 39.71 8.60
N SER A 775 -6.14 40.87 9.04
CA SER A 775 -4.81 41.37 8.65
C SER A 775 -3.63 40.78 9.45
N GLY A 776 -3.88 40.24 10.64
CA GLY A 776 -2.86 39.80 11.60
C GLY A 776 -2.19 40.93 12.39
N LEU A 777 -2.37 42.21 12.04
CA LEU A 777 -1.53 43.31 12.53
C LEU A 777 -1.87 43.84 13.95
N SER A 778 -2.79 43.20 14.66
CA SER A 778 -3.17 43.49 16.06
C SER A 778 -3.87 42.28 16.68
N ARG A 779 -4.08 42.24 17.99
CA ARG A 779 -4.72 41.10 18.69
C ARG A 779 -6.20 40.95 18.31
N GLU A 780 -6.86 42.07 18.04
CA GLU A 780 -8.24 42.23 17.59
C GLU A 780 -8.41 41.88 16.10
N GLN A 781 -7.29 41.79 15.38
CA GLN A 781 -7.20 41.35 13.99
C GLN A 781 -6.30 40.12 13.85
N ALA A 782 -6.17 39.31 14.91
CA ALA A 782 -5.33 38.13 14.90
C ALA A 782 -5.79 37.12 13.84
N PHE A 783 -4.83 36.44 13.23
CA PHE A 783 -5.09 35.21 12.47
C PHE A 783 -5.58 34.11 13.43
N ARG A 784 -6.31 33.13 12.90
CA ARG A 784 -6.73 31.94 13.66
C ARG A 784 -5.62 30.91 13.74
N THR A 785 -4.89 30.72 12.63
CA THR A 785 -3.88 29.68 12.47
C THR A 785 -2.45 30.22 12.42
N ILE A 786 -1.50 29.41 12.85
CA ILE A 786 -0.07 29.76 12.83
C ILE A 786 0.49 29.60 11.42
N CYS A 787 -0.01 28.62 10.65
CA CYS A 787 0.20 28.50 9.20
C CYS A 787 -0.15 29.79 8.46
N ARG A 788 -1.27 30.45 8.78
CA ARG A 788 -1.63 31.73 8.15
C ARG A 788 -0.63 32.85 8.41
N ALA A 789 0.03 32.86 9.57
CA ALA A 789 1.13 33.79 9.82
C ALA A 789 2.42 33.37 9.08
N ALA A 790 2.73 32.06 9.04
CA ALA A 790 3.89 31.53 8.32
C ALA A 790 3.83 31.78 6.79
N ASP A 791 2.62 31.90 6.24
CA ASP A 791 2.33 32.32 4.85
C ASP A 791 2.56 33.83 4.57
N ARG A 792 2.83 34.64 5.59
CA ARG A 792 2.82 36.12 5.51
C ARG A 792 4.11 36.81 5.98
N VAL A 793 4.99 36.09 6.65
CA VAL A 793 6.26 36.61 7.18
C VAL A 793 7.30 36.86 6.09
N GLY A 794 7.98 38.01 6.16
CA GLY A 794 9.25 38.30 5.49
C GLY A 794 10.40 38.45 6.50
N PRO A 795 11.65 38.71 6.03
CA PRO A 795 12.80 38.86 6.91
C PRO A 795 12.57 39.84 8.06
N GLY A 796 12.85 39.42 9.30
CA GLY A 796 12.70 40.24 10.50
C GLY A 796 11.31 40.28 11.12
N ASP A 797 10.29 39.73 10.46
CA ASP A 797 8.92 39.70 11.01
C ASP A 797 8.82 38.79 12.25
N THR A 798 7.93 39.16 13.16
CA THR A 798 7.64 38.41 14.40
C THR A 798 6.19 37.96 14.45
N VAL A 799 5.96 36.68 14.71
CA VAL A 799 4.65 36.10 14.98
C VAL A 799 4.48 35.95 16.49
N MET A 800 3.51 36.67 17.06
CA MET A 800 3.10 36.64 18.45
C MET A 800 1.90 35.70 18.61
N ILE A 801 2.14 34.53 19.19
CA ILE A 801 1.16 33.45 19.31
C ILE A 801 0.55 33.50 20.72
N ALA A 802 -0.75 33.74 20.80
CA ALA A 802 -1.50 33.79 22.06
C ALA A 802 -1.78 32.39 22.61
N SER A 803 -2.23 32.34 23.86
CA SER A 803 -2.60 31.11 24.56
C SER A 803 -3.70 30.31 23.85
N GLY A 804 -3.60 28.98 23.93
CA GLY A 804 -4.57 28.06 23.35
C GLY A 804 -3.93 26.84 22.69
N ASP A 805 -4.76 26.03 22.06
CA ASP A 805 -4.37 24.79 21.38
C ASP A 805 -4.39 24.95 19.85
N TYR A 806 -3.31 24.57 19.18
CA TYR A 806 -3.13 24.66 17.72
C TYR A 806 -2.77 23.28 17.14
N ASN A 807 -3.59 22.74 16.24
CA ASN A 807 -3.38 21.41 15.64
C ASN A 807 -3.05 21.53 14.13
N GLU A 808 -1.82 21.98 13.85
CA GLU A 808 -1.30 22.34 12.52
C GLU A 808 0.13 21.81 12.31
N THR A 809 0.52 21.41 11.08
CA THR A 809 1.92 21.31 10.70
C THR A 809 2.37 22.63 10.08
N VAL A 810 2.98 23.49 10.91
CA VAL A 810 3.44 24.82 10.52
C VAL A 810 4.67 24.72 9.63
N ARG A 811 4.48 24.96 8.33
CA ARG A 811 5.54 24.96 7.32
C ARG A 811 6.09 26.36 7.14
N ILE A 812 7.40 26.53 7.32
CA ILE A 812 8.04 27.83 7.11
C ILE A 812 8.33 28.01 5.62
N ARG A 813 7.71 29.03 5.02
CA ARG A 813 7.73 29.26 3.57
C ARG A 813 8.62 30.44 3.16
N ALA A 814 9.00 31.30 4.11
CA ALA A 814 9.94 32.39 3.92
C ALA A 814 11.25 32.23 4.71
N ALA A 815 12.35 32.69 4.12
CA ALA A 815 13.66 32.80 4.75
C ALA A 815 13.84 34.14 5.49
N GLY A 816 14.53 34.12 6.64
CA GLY A 816 15.08 35.31 7.26
C GLY A 816 16.47 35.67 6.70
N THR A 817 17.11 36.68 7.30
CA THR A 817 18.56 36.88 7.25
C THR A 817 19.13 36.89 8.66
N LYS A 818 20.46 36.81 8.79
CA LYS A 818 21.16 36.82 10.08
C LYS A 818 20.89 38.09 10.90
N GLU A 819 20.72 39.20 10.21
CA GLU A 819 20.39 40.54 10.73
C GLU A 819 18.87 40.70 10.90
N ARG A 820 18.08 40.05 10.03
CA ARG A 820 16.63 40.10 9.97
C ARG A 820 15.99 38.69 10.07
N PRO A 821 16.07 38.03 11.23
CA PRO A 821 15.57 36.68 11.42
C PRO A 821 14.05 36.66 11.59
N ILE A 822 13.38 35.64 11.06
CA ILE A 822 11.94 35.45 11.28
C ILE A 822 11.72 34.80 12.65
N THR A 823 10.84 35.34 13.49
CA THR A 823 10.66 34.88 14.87
C THR A 823 9.22 34.45 15.16
N PHE A 824 9.01 33.18 15.51
CA PHE A 824 7.73 32.67 16.04
C PHE A 824 7.85 32.54 17.55
N ARG A 825 7.00 33.24 18.30
CA ARG A 825 7.09 33.27 19.77
C ARG A 825 5.75 33.31 20.46
N CYS A 826 5.67 32.71 21.64
CA CYS A 826 4.51 32.88 22.52
C CYS A 826 4.45 34.33 23.05
N VAL A 827 3.24 34.81 23.33
CA VAL A 827 3.01 36.04 24.11
C VAL A 827 3.53 35.84 25.54
N LYS A 828 4.12 36.88 26.14
CA LYS A 828 4.79 36.75 27.45
C LYS A 828 3.78 36.40 28.55
N GLY A 829 3.98 35.25 29.19
CA GLY A 829 3.11 34.73 30.26
C GLY A 829 1.94 33.88 29.75
N GLU A 830 1.78 33.74 28.44
CA GLU A 830 0.78 32.87 27.81
C GLU A 830 1.39 31.52 27.39
N LYS A 831 0.54 30.56 27.02
CA LYS A 831 0.94 29.19 26.64
C LYS A 831 0.29 28.78 25.32
N ALA A 832 1.03 28.95 24.22
CA ALA A 832 0.68 28.42 22.91
C ALA A 832 1.05 26.92 22.85
N VAL A 833 0.04 26.06 22.84
CA VAL A 833 0.19 24.60 22.88
C VAL A 833 -0.04 24.01 21.48
N HIS A 834 1.02 23.51 20.85
CA HIS A 834 0.93 22.74 19.64
C HIS A 834 0.45 21.32 19.96
N ARG A 835 -0.71 20.95 19.43
CA ARG A 835 -1.19 19.56 19.41
C ARG A 835 -0.53 18.81 18.24
N GLY A 836 -0.33 17.50 18.43
CA GLY A 836 0.27 16.60 17.45
C GLY A 836 -0.69 15.51 16.92
N GLU A 837 -2.00 15.70 17.08
CA GLU A 837 -3.00 14.66 16.81
C GLU A 837 -3.30 14.60 15.31
N ASN A 838 -3.02 13.44 14.68
CA ASN A 838 -3.09 13.20 13.22
C ASN A 838 -2.19 14.11 12.34
N LEU A 839 -1.12 14.67 12.92
CA LEU A 839 -0.12 15.48 12.21
C LEU A 839 1.23 14.76 12.07
N PRO A 840 1.96 14.90 10.95
CA PRO A 840 3.28 14.28 10.79
C PRO A 840 4.35 14.88 11.72
N ARG A 841 4.28 16.20 11.96
CA ARG A 841 5.20 17.02 12.77
C ARG A 841 4.53 18.35 13.13
N SER A 842 5.05 19.12 14.09
CA SER A 842 4.44 20.42 14.43
C SER A 842 5.06 21.61 13.67
N PHE A 843 6.38 21.64 13.49
CA PHE A 843 7.10 22.68 12.73
C PHE A 843 8.04 22.08 11.67
N GLU A 844 8.09 22.73 10.51
CA GLU A 844 8.89 22.29 9.37
C GLU A 844 9.71 23.45 8.76
N VAL A 845 11.03 23.33 8.77
CA VAL A 845 11.98 24.38 8.40
C VAL A 845 12.96 23.84 7.37
N ILE A 846 12.58 23.87 6.09
CA ILE A 846 13.33 23.21 5.01
C ILE A 846 13.80 24.22 3.97
N LEU A 847 15.12 24.37 3.85
CA LEU A 847 15.78 25.37 3.00
C LEU A 847 15.32 26.79 3.38
N LYS A 848 15.28 27.08 4.68
CA LYS A 848 14.85 28.34 5.31
C LYS A 848 15.87 28.78 6.37
N PRO A 849 16.87 29.61 6.02
CA PRO A 849 17.82 30.14 7.00
C PRO A 849 17.16 31.11 7.99
N ASP A 850 17.82 31.29 9.14
CA ASP A 850 17.59 32.39 10.09
C ASP A 850 16.16 32.49 10.64
N VAL A 851 15.63 31.35 11.11
CA VAL A 851 14.31 31.24 11.77
C VAL A 851 14.46 30.97 13.27
N ARG A 852 13.63 31.58 14.11
CA ARG A 852 13.65 31.46 15.57
C ARG A 852 12.29 31.00 16.12
N PHE A 853 12.31 30.10 17.10
CA PHE A 853 11.15 29.59 17.82
C PHE A 853 11.35 29.76 19.32
N ASP A 854 10.39 30.37 20.01
CA ASP A 854 10.60 30.84 21.38
C ASP A 854 9.34 30.71 22.27
N GLY A 855 9.47 29.96 23.38
CA GLY A 855 8.42 29.83 24.40
C GLY A 855 7.22 28.94 24.04
N LEU A 856 7.40 27.97 23.13
CA LEU A 856 6.31 27.16 22.58
C LEU A 856 6.13 25.83 23.34
N TYR A 857 4.87 25.44 23.58
CA TYR A 857 4.50 24.21 24.27
C TYR A 857 4.01 23.18 23.27
N PHE A 858 4.18 21.89 23.58
CA PHE A 858 3.75 20.78 22.73
C PHE A 858 2.93 19.75 23.54
N ARG A 859 2.01 19.05 22.88
CA ARG A 859 1.11 18.04 23.50
C ARG A 859 0.64 17.02 22.46
N GLY A 860 0.48 15.76 22.85
CA GLY A 860 -0.20 14.77 22.00
C GLY A 860 -0.15 13.36 22.58
N GLN A 861 -1.18 12.55 22.30
CA GLN A 861 -1.35 11.22 22.88
C GLN A 861 -0.36 10.15 22.38
N SER A 862 0.52 10.49 21.44
CA SER A 862 1.58 9.62 20.92
C SER A 862 2.95 10.25 21.16
N PHE A 863 3.69 9.74 22.15
CA PHE A 863 5.01 10.21 22.60
C PHE A 863 6.16 10.11 21.55
N TRP A 864 5.86 9.97 20.25
CA TRP A 864 6.80 9.50 19.22
C TRP A 864 6.98 10.42 18.00
N ARG A 865 6.29 11.57 17.91
CA ARG A 865 6.30 12.44 16.71
C ARG A 865 7.20 13.67 16.87
N GLU A 866 7.75 14.15 15.76
CA GLU A 866 8.76 15.23 15.73
C GLU A 866 8.13 16.61 15.96
N GLY A 867 8.57 17.34 17.00
CA GLY A 867 8.14 18.71 17.26
C GLY A 867 8.66 19.68 16.19
N PHE A 868 9.99 19.76 16.04
CA PHE A 868 10.67 20.55 15.03
C PHE A 868 11.44 19.65 14.06
N VAL A 869 11.27 19.88 12.75
CA VAL A 869 12.05 19.23 11.69
C VAL A 869 12.75 20.28 10.85
N VAL A 870 14.08 20.24 10.83
CA VAL A 870 14.95 21.27 10.24
C VAL A 870 15.88 20.62 9.23
N ARG A 871 15.80 21.00 7.95
CA ARG A 871 16.65 20.42 6.90
C ARG A 871 17.27 21.50 6.03
N GLN A 872 18.59 21.44 5.85
CA GLN A 872 19.34 22.36 4.99
C GLN A 872 19.09 23.85 5.33
N SER A 873 18.88 24.16 6.62
CA SER A 873 18.39 25.44 7.12
C SER A 873 19.33 25.98 8.22
N PRO A 874 20.31 26.84 7.88
CA PRO A 874 21.32 27.30 8.83
C PRO A 874 20.76 28.31 9.85
N ARG A 875 21.41 28.40 11.02
CA ARG A 875 21.14 29.37 12.11
C ARG A 875 19.73 29.32 12.71
N VAL A 876 19.03 28.19 12.58
CA VAL A 876 17.73 28.00 13.23
C VAL A 876 17.90 27.89 14.75
N GLN A 877 17.09 28.65 15.49
CA GLN A 877 17.15 28.71 16.96
C GLN A 877 15.83 28.24 17.56
N ILE A 878 15.91 27.35 18.55
CA ILE A 878 14.78 26.80 19.30
C ILE A 878 15.08 27.05 20.77
N THR A 879 14.34 27.97 21.39
CA THR A 879 14.54 28.37 22.79
C THR A 879 13.26 28.24 23.60
N ARG A 880 13.38 27.89 24.88
CA ARG A 880 12.25 27.92 25.84
C ARG A 880 11.06 27.06 25.42
N CYS A 881 11.30 26.05 24.58
CA CYS A 881 10.27 25.17 24.04
C CYS A 881 10.17 23.89 24.89
N LEU A 882 8.94 23.53 25.29
CA LEU A 882 8.70 22.52 26.32
C LEU A 882 7.87 21.34 25.79
N ASN A 883 8.16 20.13 26.28
CA ASN A 883 7.53 18.86 25.86
C ASN A 883 7.81 18.48 24.38
N THR A 884 8.97 18.87 23.83
CA THR A 884 9.23 18.87 22.38
C THR A 884 10.37 17.92 21.94
N MET A 885 10.58 17.83 20.61
CA MET A 885 11.68 17.09 19.97
C MET A 885 12.26 17.92 18.82
N VAL A 886 13.55 17.74 18.49
CA VAL A 886 14.25 18.42 17.39
C VAL A 886 14.97 17.42 16.48
N SER A 887 14.60 17.39 15.21
CA SER A 887 15.18 16.52 14.18
C SER A 887 15.82 17.38 13.10
N ALA A 888 17.14 17.51 13.12
CA ALA A 888 17.90 18.41 12.26
C ALA A 888 18.91 17.66 11.35
N SER A 889 18.94 18.05 10.08
CA SER A 889 19.92 17.55 9.10
C SER A 889 20.51 18.66 8.23
N ASP A 890 21.82 18.58 7.97
CA ASP A 890 22.55 19.47 7.05
C ASP A 890 22.38 20.97 7.35
N SER A 891 22.16 21.30 8.63
CA SER A 891 21.75 22.61 9.12
C SER A 891 22.79 23.14 10.11
N PRO A 892 23.76 23.97 9.70
CA PRO A 892 24.81 24.46 10.58
C PRO A 892 24.31 25.56 11.52
N GLU A 893 25.09 25.86 12.57
CA GLU A 893 24.82 26.93 13.55
C GLU A 893 23.48 26.76 14.32
N MET A 894 22.98 25.53 14.51
CA MET A 894 21.74 25.27 15.27
C MET A 894 21.89 25.68 16.74
N LEU A 895 20.85 26.26 17.33
CA LEU A 895 20.77 26.50 18.78
C LEU A 895 19.54 25.82 19.38
N VAL A 896 19.75 24.89 20.32
CA VAL A 896 18.68 24.30 21.15
C VAL A 896 18.99 24.63 22.61
N ARG A 897 18.20 25.50 23.25
CA ARG A 897 18.56 26.04 24.56
C ARG A 897 17.38 26.35 25.49
N ASN A 898 17.54 26.03 26.77
CA ASN A 898 16.49 26.17 27.80
C ASN A 898 15.19 25.46 27.42
N CYS A 899 15.28 24.31 26.75
CA CYS A 899 14.13 23.50 26.33
C CYS A 899 13.94 22.29 27.24
N VAL A 900 12.70 21.79 27.32
CA VAL A 900 12.39 20.47 27.89
C VAL A 900 12.05 19.54 26.74
N LEU A 901 12.91 18.54 26.56
CA LEU A 901 12.85 17.60 25.46
C LEU A 901 12.29 16.27 25.96
N HIS A 902 11.22 15.78 25.32
CA HIS A 902 10.45 14.64 25.82
C HIS A 902 10.09 13.67 24.70
N GLY A 903 10.21 12.36 25.00
CA GLY A 903 9.76 11.30 24.10
C GLY A 903 10.64 11.07 22.87
N GLY A 904 10.11 10.29 21.93
CA GLY A 904 10.72 10.00 20.64
C GLY A 904 11.70 8.84 20.60
N TRP A 905 12.06 8.44 19.37
CA TRP A 905 13.19 7.55 19.11
C TRP A 905 14.52 8.20 19.54
N THR A 906 14.65 9.51 19.28
CA THR A 906 15.74 10.37 19.76
C THR A 906 15.19 11.78 19.93
N SER A 907 15.28 12.38 21.13
CA SER A 907 14.67 13.70 21.35
C SER A 907 15.35 14.84 20.60
N VAL A 908 16.68 14.84 20.51
CA VAL A 908 17.43 15.79 19.67
C VAL A 908 18.41 15.03 18.79
N ALA A 909 18.24 15.12 17.47
CA ALA A 909 19.13 14.53 16.49
C ALA A 909 19.71 15.63 15.58
N LEU A 910 21.03 15.82 15.62
CA LEU A 910 21.75 16.81 14.82
C LEU A 910 22.75 16.08 13.89
N SER A 911 22.35 15.84 12.64
CA SER A 911 23.21 15.18 11.64
C SER A 911 23.73 16.18 10.61
N ARG A 912 25.05 16.23 10.39
CA ARG A 912 25.76 17.20 9.54
C ARG A 912 25.40 18.66 9.88
N CYS A 913 25.23 18.95 11.17
CA CYS A 913 24.91 20.26 11.71
C CYS A 913 26.12 20.87 12.45
N PRO A 914 27.19 21.31 11.75
CA PRO A 914 28.40 21.84 12.40
C PRO A 914 28.12 23.16 13.14
N ASP A 915 29.00 23.48 14.08
CA ASP A 915 29.01 24.71 14.87
C ASP A 915 27.73 24.97 15.69
N SER A 916 26.98 23.90 15.93
CA SER A 916 25.73 23.89 16.71
C SER A 916 25.96 23.91 18.23
N ARG A 917 24.93 24.31 18.97
CA ARG A 917 24.94 24.44 20.45
C ARG A 917 23.68 23.83 21.06
N VAL A 918 23.89 22.91 22.00
CA VAL A 918 22.84 22.26 22.82
C VAL A 918 23.13 22.61 24.27
N GLU A 919 22.41 23.60 24.79
CA GLU A 919 22.75 24.28 26.05
C GLU A 919 21.59 24.33 27.05
N ASN A 920 21.85 23.98 28.32
CA ASN A 920 20.95 24.31 29.43
C ASN A 920 19.52 23.70 29.28
N ASN A 921 19.43 22.52 28.67
CA ASN A 921 18.16 21.80 28.45
C ASN A 921 17.95 20.66 29.46
N VAL A 922 16.74 20.09 29.51
CA VAL A 922 16.47 18.82 30.22
C VAL A 922 15.82 17.80 29.28
N PHE A 923 16.28 16.54 29.34
CA PHE A 923 15.86 15.45 28.46
C PHE A 923 15.18 14.31 29.24
N ILE A 924 14.00 13.86 28.79
CA ILE A 924 13.10 12.96 29.54
C ILE A 924 12.55 11.83 28.63
N MET A 925 12.44 10.61 29.17
CA MET A 925 11.58 9.50 28.67
C MET A 925 11.65 9.14 27.16
N THR A 926 12.85 9.09 26.59
CA THR A 926 13.10 8.60 25.22
C THR A 926 13.02 7.08 25.06
N ILE A 927 12.76 6.58 23.83
CA ILE A 927 12.89 5.15 23.50
C ILE A 927 14.37 4.72 23.51
N LEU A 928 15.20 5.30 22.63
CA LEU A 928 16.56 4.83 22.39
C LEU A 928 17.60 5.78 22.97
N ARG A 929 17.60 7.04 22.52
CA ARG A 929 18.64 8.05 22.83
C ARG A 929 18.02 9.40 23.16
N GLN A 930 18.77 10.26 23.82
CA GLN A 930 18.39 11.63 24.15
C GLN A 930 18.97 12.63 23.17
N LEU A 931 20.27 12.47 22.85
CA LEU A 931 20.99 13.33 21.93
C LEU A 931 21.85 12.50 20.95
N THR A 932 21.80 12.83 19.67
CA THR A 932 22.78 12.39 18.67
C THR A 932 23.41 13.57 17.93
N CYS A 933 24.74 13.61 17.85
CA CYS A 933 25.49 14.66 17.15
C CYS A 933 26.69 14.05 16.42
N ASP A 934 26.77 14.20 15.09
CA ASP A 934 27.88 13.67 14.28
C ASP A 934 28.93 14.74 13.87
N ALA A 935 28.59 16.02 13.99
CA ALA A 935 29.38 17.18 13.55
C ALA A 935 30.05 17.92 14.74
N PRO A 936 30.90 18.93 14.49
CA PRO A 936 31.31 19.88 15.53
C PRO A 936 30.08 20.48 16.22
N THR A 937 29.99 20.36 17.54
CA THR A 937 28.84 20.82 18.33
C THR A 937 29.29 21.02 19.78
N VAL A 938 28.76 22.03 20.47
CA VAL A 938 28.94 22.21 21.92
C VAL A 938 27.71 21.68 22.66
N VAL A 939 27.92 20.78 23.62
CA VAL A 939 26.86 20.17 24.44
C VAL A 939 27.20 20.42 25.90
N ARG A 940 26.51 21.36 26.56
CA ARG A 940 26.84 21.77 27.93
C ARG A 940 25.65 22.23 28.77
N GLY A 941 25.74 22.09 30.09
CA GLY A 941 24.71 22.54 31.02
C GLY A 941 23.41 21.74 30.95
N ASN A 942 23.36 20.59 30.28
CA ASN A 942 22.12 19.81 30.11
C ASN A 942 21.94 18.79 31.24
N ILE A 943 20.68 18.42 31.51
CA ILE A 943 20.28 17.32 32.40
C ILE A 943 19.71 16.17 31.56
N PHE A 944 20.28 14.98 31.70
CA PHE A 944 19.92 13.77 30.94
C PHE A 944 19.28 12.70 31.83
N CYS A 945 17.96 12.50 31.74
CA CYS A 945 17.21 11.55 32.57
C CYS A 945 16.88 10.23 31.82
N GLU A 946 17.16 9.08 32.44
CA GLU A 946 17.17 7.76 31.78
C GLU A 946 15.90 7.37 30.96
N CYS A 947 16.11 6.77 29.78
CA CYS A 947 15.11 6.24 28.82
C CYS A 947 13.99 5.36 29.42
N VAL A 948 12.95 5.07 28.63
CA VAL A 948 11.82 4.19 29.04
C VAL A 948 12.27 2.81 29.57
N ARG A 949 11.51 2.26 30.53
CA ARG A 949 11.86 1.05 31.31
C ARG A 949 12.27 -0.16 30.46
N ASN A 950 11.66 -0.36 29.29
CA ASN A 950 11.89 -1.54 28.45
C ASN A 950 13.13 -1.39 27.52
N LYS A 951 13.96 -0.37 27.72
CA LYS A 951 15.16 -0.05 26.92
C LYS A 951 16.38 0.32 27.78
N THR A 952 16.45 -0.17 29.03
CA THR A 952 17.51 0.12 30.01
C THR A 952 18.94 0.01 29.48
N HIS A 953 19.25 -0.98 28.64
CA HIS A 953 20.60 -1.25 28.13
C HIS A 953 21.00 -0.39 26.91
N GLN A 954 20.21 0.63 26.50
CA GLN A 954 20.59 1.57 25.43
C GLN A 954 21.52 2.69 25.95
N THR A 955 22.45 3.16 25.11
CA THR A 955 23.26 4.37 25.39
C THR A 955 22.39 5.62 25.33
N LEU A 956 22.51 6.54 26.30
CA LEU A 956 21.70 7.76 26.32
C LEU A 956 22.11 8.74 25.21
N LEU A 957 23.42 8.94 25.01
CA LEU A 957 23.97 9.82 23.97
C LEU A 957 24.79 9.04 22.95
N GLN A 958 24.82 9.53 21.71
CA GLN A 958 25.75 9.08 20.68
C GLN A 958 26.38 10.30 19.97
N LEU A 959 27.66 10.55 20.27
CA LEU A 959 28.39 11.76 19.90
C LEU A 959 29.64 11.40 19.09
N SER A 960 29.94 12.12 18.01
CA SER A 960 31.24 11.97 17.33
C SER A 960 32.38 12.58 18.15
N SER A 961 33.63 12.26 17.79
CA SER A 961 34.83 12.86 18.38
C SER A 961 35.01 14.36 18.08
N LYS A 962 34.09 14.98 17.33
CA LYS A 962 34.07 16.42 17.04
C LYS A 962 33.20 17.21 18.04
N VAL A 963 32.39 16.53 18.84
CA VAL A 963 31.51 17.14 19.84
C VAL A 963 32.32 17.52 21.08
N LYS A 964 32.15 18.77 21.55
CA LYS A 964 32.67 19.23 22.84
C LYS A 964 31.57 19.09 23.89
N GLU A 965 31.69 18.07 24.72
CA GLU A 965 30.81 17.76 25.85
C GLU A 965 31.47 18.25 27.14
N SER A 966 30.73 18.95 28.00
CA SER A 966 31.22 19.47 29.29
C SER A 966 30.07 19.93 30.20
N ASN A 967 30.23 19.84 31.51
CA ASN A 967 29.31 20.37 32.52
C ASN A 967 27.84 19.92 32.33
N ASN A 968 27.63 18.63 32.05
CA ASN A 968 26.30 18.03 31.95
C ASN A 968 26.02 17.09 33.15
N CYS A 969 24.75 16.96 33.54
CA CYS A 969 24.29 16.10 34.63
C CYS A 969 23.53 14.88 34.09
N PHE A 970 23.80 13.71 34.66
CA PHE A 970 23.14 12.45 34.34
C PHE A 970 22.26 11.97 35.51
N TYR A 971 20.96 11.82 35.28
CA TYR A 971 20.04 11.20 36.23
C TYR A 971 19.75 9.75 35.83
N LEU A 972 20.49 8.84 36.46
CA LEU A 972 20.47 7.41 36.17
C LEU A 972 19.68 6.66 37.27
N ARG A 973 18.93 5.63 36.86
CA ARG A 973 18.22 4.72 37.77
C ARG A 973 19.10 3.55 38.20
N TRP A 974 19.98 3.14 37.29
CA TRP A 974 21.02 2.12 37.48
C TRP A 974 22.30 2.72 38.05
N PRO A 975 23.21 1.91 38.62
CA PRO A 975 24.56 2.33 38.99
C PRO A 975 25.30 2.96 37.80
N GLU A 976 26.14 3.97 38.07
CA GLU A 976 26.80 4.75 37.02
C GLU A 976 27.85 3.91 36.24
N ASP A 977 28.42 2.93 36.93
CA ASP A 977 29.35 1.90 36.48
C ASP A 977 28.69 0.71 35.77
N GLU A 978 27.36 0.61 35.77
CA GLU A 978 26.60 -0.36 34.95
C GLU A 978 25.93 0.32 33.74
N LYS A 979 25.52 1.58 33.88
CA LYS A 979 24.67 2.26 32.91
C LYS A 979 25.46 2.89 31.75
N LEU A 980 25.25 2.36 30.55
CA LEU A 980 25.72 2.98 29.31
C LEU A 980 25.12 4.39 29.13
N ALA A 981 25.97 5.41 29.24
CA ALA A 981 25.62 6.82 29.18
C ALA A 981 25.95 7.41 27.79
N ILE A 982 27.20 7.30 27.33
CA ILE A 982 27.67 7.95 26.10
C ILE A 982 28.47 6.96 25.24
N ASN A 983 28.12 6.83 23.96
CA ASN A 983 28.85 6.00 22.97
C ASN A 983 29.11 4.56 23.44
N ASN A 984 28.09 3.90 24.01
CA ASN A 984 28.15 2.55 24.56
C ASN A 984 29.25 2.37 25.64
N ARG A 985 29.47 3.40 26.47
CA ARG A 985 30.33 3.37 27.66
C ARG A 985 29.57 3.84 28.89
N THR A 986 30.00 3.38 30.05
CA THR A 986 29.59 3.92 31.35
C THR A 986 30.13 5.34 31.50
N LEU A 987 29.55 6.14 32.39
CA LEU A 987 30.05 7.51 32.57
C LEU A 987 31.46 7.58 33.20
N PRO A 988 31.89 6.67 34.10
CA PRO A 988 33.28 6.62 34.57
C PRO A 988 34.28 6.27 33.46
N GLU A 989 33.96 5.30 32.59
CA GLU A 989 34.76 4.97 31.41
C GLU A 989 34.89 6.16 30.44
N TYR A 990 33.78 6.87 30.23
CA TYR A 990 33.77 8.04 29.34
C TYR A 990 34.64 9.16 29.91
N ARG A 991 34.48 9.50 31.21
CA ARG A 991 35.31 10.49 31.91
C ARG A 991 36.79 10.14 31.84
N ALA A 992 37.17 8.93 32.23
CA ALA A 992 38.57 8.48 32.21
C ALA A 992 39.22 8.53 30.82
N ARG A 993 38.43 8.41 29.75
CA ARG A 993 38.89 8.46 28.36
C ARG A 993 38.92 9.87 27.73
N THR A 994 38.17 10.83 28.29
CA THR A 994 37.92 12.14 27.64
C THR A 994 38.30 13.36 28.47
N GLY A 995 38.41 13.23 29.79
CA GLY A 995 38.54 14.37 30.70
C GLY A 995 37.23 15.14 30.94
N SER A 996 36.07 14.58 30.54
CA SER A 996 34.75 15.18 30.81
C SER A 996 34.50 15.39 32.32
N ASP A 997 33.91 16.53 32.66
CA ASP A 997 33.47 16.93 34.00
C ASP A 997 31.99 16.61 34.28
N ALA A 998 31.34 15.89 33.36
CA ALA A 998 29.97 15.42 33.53
C ALA A 998 29.84 14.38 34.66
N PHE A 999 28.70 14.36 35.34
CA PHE A 999 28.55 13.61 36.60
C PHE A 999 27.11 13.17 36.86
N THR A 1000 26.93 12.25 37.80
CA THR A 1000 25.59 11.86 38.28
C THR A 1000 25.12 12.70 39.47
N ALA A 1001 23.87 13.15 39.41
CA ALA A 1001 23.19 13.81 40.51
C ALA A 1001 21.67 13.62 40.41
N ASN A 1002 20.96 13.74 41.54
CA ASN A 1002 19.51 13.93 41.50
C ASN A 1002 19.23 15.41 41.19
N PRO A 1003 18.56 15.75 40.07
CA PRO A 1003 18.32 17.14 39.72
C PRO A 1003 17.29 17.84 40.61
N MET A 1004 16.57 17.10 41.47
CA MET A 1004 15.56 17.65 42.38
C MET A 1004 14.59 18.57 41.63
N LEU A 1005 13.85 17.98 40.70
CA LEU A 1005 12.81 18.66 39.92
C LEU A 1005 11.44 18.33 40.54
N PRO A 1006 10.42 19.19 40.38
CA PRO A 1006 9.05 18.80 40.70
C PRO A 1006 8.69 17.48 40.00
N GLY A 1007 8.10 16.55 40.76
CA GLY A 1007 7.82 15.19 40.27
C GLY A 1007 8.96 14.15 40.39
N THR A 1008 10.11 14.44 41.03
CA THR A 1008 11.24 13.47 41.17
C THR A 1008 11.47 12.85 42.57
N PRO A 1009 10.47 12.31 43.29
CA PRO A 1009 10.71 11.69 44.60
C PRO A 1009 11.37 10.30 44.47
N GLY A 1010 12.69 10.26 44.64
CA GLY A 1010 13.48 9.03 44.86
C GLY A 1010 13.84 8.24 43.58
N ARG A 1011 14.59 7.13 43.75
CA ARG A 1011 15.09 6.28 42.64
C ARG A 1011 14.00 5.49 41.90
N VAL A 1012 12.71 5.64 42.24
CA VAL A 1012 11.63 4.76 41.77
C VAL A 1012 10.52 5.56 41.08
N GLN A 1013 10.45 5.41 39.74
CA GLN A 1013 9.25 5.63 38.90
C GLN A 1013 8.61 7.03 38.82
N GLY A 1014 9.21 8.10 39.37
CA GLY A 1014 8.65 9.47 39.28
C GLY A 1014 8.26 9.92 37.86
N TRP A 1015 9.19 9.85 36.91
CA TRP A 1015 9.01 10.40 35.55
C TRP A 1015 7.77 9.90 34.79
N GLN A 1016 7.37 8.63 34.97
CA GLN A 1016 6.21 8.06 34.28
C GLN A 1016 4.86 8.65 34.74
N ARG A 1017 4.88 9.57 35.72
CA ARG A 1017 3.73 10.31 36.22
C ARG A 1017 3.82 11.82 35.94
N SER A 1018 4.85 12.28 35.24
CA SER A 1018 4.95 13.68 34.86
C SER A 1018 3.78 14.10 33.97
N SER A 1019 3.12 15.19 34.32
CA SER A 1019 2.00 15.76 33.58
C SER A 1019 2.45 16.97 32.76
N ASP A 1020 1.68 17.35 31.74
CA ASP A 1020 1.98 18.56 30.95
C ASP A 1020 1.94 19.87 31.79
N LYS A 1021 1.43 19.84 33.03
CA LYS A 1021 1.45 20.97 33.96
C LYS A 1021 2.78 21.11 34.71
N ASP A 1022 3.58 20.05 34.73
CA ASP A 1022 4.80 19.96 35.54
C ASP A 1022 5.97 20.67 34.83
N PHE A 1023 5.89 20.82 33.50
CA PHE A 1023 6.95 21.41 32.67
C PHE A 1023 7.16 22.92 32.91
N ASP A 1024 6.15 23.60 33.46
CA ASP A 1024 6.22 25.03 33.81
C ASP A 1024 7.07 25.31 35.06
N GLU A 1025 7.18 24.33 35.96
CA GLU A 1025 7.93 24.45 37.23
C GLU A 1025 9.28 23.71 37.15
N PHE A 1026 9.71 23.33 35.95
CA PHE A 1026 10.73 22.32 35.68
C PHE A 1026 12.18 22.80 35.82
N PHE A 1027 12.44 23.60 36.85
CA PHE A 1027 13.75 24.16 37.19
C PHE A 1027 14.42 23.31 38.28
N THR A 1028 15.72 23.07 38.15
CA THR A 1028 16.45 22.28 39.15
C THR A 1028 16.48 23.01 40.49
N THR A 1029 16.14 22.29 41.58
CA THR A 1029 16.33 22.79 42.94
C THR A 1029 17.57 22.19 43.62
N ASN A 1030 18.43 21.49 42.88
CA ASN A 1030 19.70 20.97 43.40
C ASN A 1030 20.74 22.11 43.45
N PRO A 1031 21.26 22.49 44.63
CA PRO A 1031 22.20 23.61 44.76
C PRO A 1031 23.48 23.48 43.94
N GLU A 1032 23.99 22.26 43.71
CA GLU A 1032 25.19 22.05 42.88
C GLU A 1032 24.90 22.31 41.40
N LEU A 1033 23.74 21.88 40.90
CA LEU A 1033 23.33 22.14 39.51
C LEU A 1033 23.06 23.63 39.28
N ILE A 1034 22.43 24.30 40.24
CA ILE A 1034 22.23 25.76 40.22
C ILE A 1034 23.58 26.48 40.20
N LEU A 1035 24.50 26.13 41.11
CA LEU A 1035 25.85 26.72 41.19
C LEU A 1035 26.66 26.53 39.90
N ARG A 1036 26.48 25.38 39.23
CA ARG A 1036 27.16 25.04 37.96
C ARG A 1036 26.41 25.53 36.71
N GLY A 1037 25.25 26.17 36.83
CA GLY A 1037 24.43 26.64 35.70
C GLY A 1037 23.92 25.50 34.80
N ILE A 1038 23.48 24.39 35.41
CA ILE A 1038 23.02 23.17 34.73
C ILE A 1038 21.49 23.05 34.82
N GLY A 1039 20.83 22.70 33.72
CA GLY A 1039 19.39 22.66 33.56
C GLY A 1039 18.82 23.97 33.00
N LEU A 1040 17.49 24.10 33.01
CA LEU A 1040 16.81 25.32 32.58
C LEU A 1040 17.27 26.51 33.43
N GLN A 1041 17.59 27.63 32.79
CA GLN A 1041 17.94 28.87 33.50
C GLN A 1041 16.65 29.69 33.78
N PRO A 1042 16.25 29.93 35.04
CA PRO A 1042 14.99 30.61 35.37
C PRO A 1042 14.87 32.02 34.80
N GLU A 1043 15.96 32.78 34.79
CA GLU A 1043 16.02 34.16 34.28
C GLU A 1043 15.82 34.28 32.77
N ALA A 1044 15.73 33.15 32.06
CA ALA A 1044 15.43 33.12 30.65
C ALA A 1044 13.92 33.18 30.34
N PHE A 1045 13.01 32.85 31.26
CA PHE A 1045 11.57 32.69 30.98
C PHE A 1045 10.75 33.97 31.20
#